data_AF-A0A8C9FPE5-F1
#
_entry.id   AF-A0A8C9FPE5-F1
#
_cell.length_a   1.000
_cell.length_b   1.000
_cell.length_c   1.000
_cell.angle_alpha   90.00
_cell.angle_beta   90.00
_cell.angle_gamma   90.00
#
_symmetry.space_group_name_H-M   'P 1'
#
loop_
_entity.id
_entity.type
_entity.pdbx_description
1 polymer ?
#
loop_
_entity_poly.entity_id
_entity_poly.type
_entity_poly.pdbx_seq_one_letter_code
_entity_poly.pdbx_strand_id
1 'polypeptide(L)'
;MLARSFWRRLAPPAAPRSERRRAGSGAPRYEVVVIGGGHAGTEAAAAAARGGARTLLLTHKIGTIGEMSCNPSFGGIGKGHLMREVDALDGLCGRICDVAGVHYKVLNRSKGPAVWGLRAQIDRRRYRDGMQKEILSTPLLTVREASVEDLLLTEPEANRPGKCQVTGVVLGDGSTVCAGSVILTTGTFLRGVILMGLETHPAGRLGDQPAVGLAQTLERLGFTVGRLKTGTPPRLAKDTINFSGLEERVPDNPPVPFSFLSKAVWIKPEDQLSCYLTRTNLKAQQIVLDNLHLNDHVRETTKGPRYCPSFESKVLRFPNREHQVWLEPEGLESDVIYPQGLSMTLPPELQEQVIRSIRGLEKAKILQPGYGVQYDFLDPRQLTASLESHLVQRLFFAGQINGTTGYEEAAAQGIIAGINACLRVQGKPPFVVSRTEGYVGVLIDDLTTLGTTEPYRMFTSRVEFRMSLRPDNADARLTHRGFEEAGCVSQQRYEQAVQMRAALEDGIATLKSLQFSVSKWSHLVPEVPISSNRRSPLSAFDILRYPEANMEILARAVPEPLKKLTEWRELSERLKIEAAYEWCVVSQQQEIEEVRRDEALRLPEDIDYFAIDASLSAEVREKLNSSRPQTIGAVSRIPGVTPAAIINLLRFVKAEKLKAFPQTGKCLPGKMHSEKATSQTPISAEISEEELGSAFVKTPL
;
A
#
# COMPACT_ATOMS: atom_id res chain seq x y z
N MET A 1 21.17 67.60 3.79
CA MET A 1 21.65 66.83 4.95
C MET A 1 20.49 66.05 5.53
N LEU A 2 20.50 64.73 5.41
CA LEU A 2 20.04 63.71 6.38
C LEU A 2 19.75 62.41 5.63
N ALA A 3 20.84 61.72 5.27
CA ALA A 3 20.83 60.30 4.94
C ALA A 3 21.30 59.56 6.20
N ARG A 4 20.43 58.75 6.82
CA ARG A 4 20.81 57.72 7.80
C ARG A 4 19.57 56.89 8.16
N SER A 5 19.47 55.70 7.57
CA SER A 5 19.03 54.44 8.20
C SER A 5 18.49 53.52 7.10
N PHE A 6 19.24 52.47 6.75
CA PHE A 6 18.74 51.13 6.40
C PHE A 6 19.86 50.25 5.85
N TRP A 7 20.88 49.93 6.65
CA TRP A 7 21.77 48.77 6.40
C TRP A 7 22.48 48.41 7.70
N ARG A 8 21.91 47.47 8.47
CA ARG A 8 22.60 46.61 9.46
C ARG A 8 21.58 45.68 10.13
N ARG A 9 21.49 44.44 9.64
CA ARG A 9 21.19 43.19 10.39
C ARG A 9 21.09 42.02 9.40
N LEU A 10 22.25 41.51 8.98
CA LEU A 10 22.43 40.13 8.55
C LEU A 10 23.61 39.58 9.35
N ALA A 11 23.27 38.99 10.49
CA ALA A 11 24.13 38.06 11.20
C ALA A 11 23.28 36.78 11.36
N PRO A 12 23.82 35.59 11.04
CA PRO A 12 23.06 34.35 11.15
C PRO A 12 22.71 34.09 12.63
N PRO A 13 21.57 33.45 12.93
CA PRO A 13 21.25 33.08 14.30
C PRO A 13 22.36 32.13 14.81
N ALA A 14 22.90 32.45 15.98
CA ALA A 14 23.90 31.64 16.65
C ALA A 14 23.36 30.21 16.86
N ALA A 15 24.19 29.22 16.55
CA ALA A 15 23.90 27.81 16.80
C ALA A 15 23.43 27.60 18.24
N PRO A 16 22.41 26.76 18.49
CA PRO A 16 21.97 26.48 19.84
C PRO A 16 23.14 25.89 20.61
N ARG A 17 23.47 26.52 21.74
CA ARG A 17 24.49 26.05 22.67
C ARG A 17 24.19 24.59 23.01
N SER A 18 25.16 23.72 22.80
CA SER A 18 25.11 22.33 23.22
C SER A 18 24.93 22.28 24.73
N GLU A 19 23.70 22.10 25.19
CA GLU A 19 23.47 21.53 26.51
C GLU A 19 24.07 20.13 26.49
N ARG A 20 25.22 19.97 27.16
CA ARG A 20 25.68 18.67 27.61
C ARG A 20 24.59 18.08 28.50
N ARG A 21 23.66 17.34 27.90
CA ARG A 21 22.83 16.38 28.61
C ARG A 21 23.79 15.47 29.37
N ARG A 22 23.80 15.61 30.70
CA ARG A 22 24.39 14.62 31.59
C ARG A 22 23.86 13.26 31.15
N ALA A 23 24.76 12.32 30.85
CA ALA A 23 24.44 10.93 30.63
C ALA A 23 23.80 10.39 31.93
N GLY A 24 22.47 10.45 32.00
CA GLY A 24 21.69 9.63 32.91
C GLY A 24 21.69 8.21 32.35
N SER A 25 22.15 7.27 33.16
CA SER A 25 21.98 5.84 32.93
C SER A 25 20.49 5.52 32.68
N GLY A 26 20.13 5.05 31.48
CA GLY A 26 18.80 4.46 31.22
C GLY A 26 18.19 4.66 29.83
N ALA A 27 18.67 5.55 28.97
CA ALA A 27 18.10 5.71 27.62
C ALA A 27 18.58 4.59 26.68
N PRO A 28 17.69 3.91 25.92
CA PRO A 28 18.12 2.86 25.01
C PRO A 28 19.01 3.45 23.90
N ARG A 29 20.06 2.69 23.55
CA ARG A 29 21.01 3.09 22.50
C ARG A 29 20.31 3.34 21.16
N TYR A 30 19.29 2.54 20.86
CA TYR A 30 18.42 2.67 19.70
C TYR A 30 17.00 2.96 20.17
N GLU A 31 16.31 3.86 19.46
CA GLU A 31 14.92 4.18 19.69
C GLU A 31 14.01 3.21 18.93
N VAL A 32 14.38 2.82 17.71
CA VAL A 32 13.64 1.84 16.91
C VAL A 32 14.58 0.71 16.48
N VAL A 33 14.14 -0.54 16.63
CA VAL A 33 14.79 -1.72 16.06
C VAL A 33 13.89 -2.34 15.01
N VAL A 34 14.42 -2.57 13.82
CA VAL A 34 13.74 -3.22 12.70
C VAL A 34 14.39 -4.56 12.43
N ILE A 35 13.58 -5.62 12.32
CA ILE A 35 14.05 -7.00 12.15
C ILE A 35 13.70 -7.49 10.75
N GLY A 36 14.72 -7.68 9.92
CA GLY A 36 14.63 -8.16 8.54
C GLY A 36 14.95 -7.06 7.52
N GLY A 37 15.90 -7.31 6.63
CA GLY A 37 16.31 -6.37 5.55
C GLY A 37 15.49 -6.47 4.26
N GLY A 38 14.26 -6.98 4.32
CA GLY A 38 13.36 -7.07 3.16
C GLY A 38 12.65 -5.74 2.85
N HIS A 39 11.79 -5.72 1.83
CA HIS A 39 11.07 -4.52 1.37
C HIS A 39 10.31 -3.76 2.48
N ALA A 40 9.63 -4.48 3.38
CA ALA A 40 8.98 -3.85 4.53
C ALA A 40 10.01 -3.23 5.49
N GLY A 41 11.09 -3.97 5.80
CA GLY A 41 12.10 -3.54 6.76
C GLY A 41 12.95 -2.38 6.26
N THR A 42 13.27 -2.33 4.97
CA THR A 42 14.00 -1.21 4.36
C THR A 42 13.19 0.08 4.43
N GLU A 43 11.90 0.03 4.09
CA GLU A 43 11.02 1.20 4.21
C GLU A 43 10.80 1.60 5.67
N ALA A 44 10.59 0.64 6.57
CA ALA A 44 10.39 0.91 7.98
C ALA A 44 11.61 1.56 8.64
N ALA A 45 12.80 1.03 8.35
CA ALA A 45 14.05 1.54 8.90
C ALA A 45 14.36 2.96 8.37
N ALA A 46 14.19 3.18 7.07
CA ALA A 46 14.41 4.48 6.46
C ALA A 46 13.41 5.53 6.95
N ALA A 47 12.12 5.18 7.06
CA ALA A 47 11.08 6.09 7.54
C ALA A 47 11.29 6.46 9.01
N ALA A 48 11.63 5.49 9.88
CA ALA A 48 11.91 5.76 11.29
C ALA A 48 13.15 6.65 11.48
N ALA A 49 14.23 6.37 10.74
CA ALA A 49 15.44 7.17 10.76
C ALA A 49 15.21 8.60 10.27
N ARG A 50 14.46 8.76 9.16
CA ARG A 50 14.11 10.08 8.62
C ARG A 50 13.18 10.88 9.54
N GLY A 51 12.29 10.19 10.27
CA GLY A 51 11.47 10.77 11.34
C GLY A 51 12.27 11.21 12.58
N GLY A 52 13.59 10.96 12.61
CA GLY A 52 14.51 11.42 13.64
C GLY A 52 14.86 10.38 14.72
N ALA A 53 14.42 9.13 14.58
CA ALA A 53 14.75 8.08 15.54
C ALA A 53 16.11 7.43 15.26
N ARG A 54 16.93 7.22 16.29
CA ARG A 54 18.13 6.36 16.18
C ARG A 54 17.69 4.93 15.93
N THR A 55 17.90 4.46 14.71
CA THR A 55 17.31 3.20 14.22
C THR A 55 18.39 2.14 14.01
N LEU A 56 18.10 0.90 14.40
CA LEU A 56 18.92 -0.27 14.08
C LEU A 56 18.15 -1.22 13.18
N LEU A 57 18.71 -1.52 12.00
CA LEU A 57 18.24 -2.60 11.15
C LEU A 57 19.07 -3.86 11.41
N LEU A 58 18.42 -4.90 11.91
CA LEU A 58 18.98 -6.24 12.10
C LEU A 58 18.59 -7.12 10.90
N THR A 59 19.57 -7.77 10.30
CA THR A 59 19.36 -8.69 9.17
C THR A 59 20.33 -9.86 9.27
N HIS A 60 19.99 -11.01 8.70
CA HIS A 60 20.94 -12.13 8.67
C HIS A 60 22.17 -11.83 7.80
N LYS A 61 21.96 -11.15 6.68
CA LYS A 61 23.01 -10.82 5.70
C LYS A 61 22.76 -9.43 5.10
N ILE A 62 23.71 -8.51 5.23
CA ILE A 62 23.67 -7.17 4.63
C ILE A 62 23.57 -7.27 3.10
N GLY A 63 24.32 -8.21 2.51
CA GLY A 63 24.32 -8.44 1.06
C GLY A 63 22.98 -8.88 0.47
N THR A 64 21.97 -9.20 1.30
CA THR A 64 20.61 -9.57 0.87
C THR A 64 19.56 -8.50 1.16
N ILE A 65 19.97 -7.33 1.66
CA ILE A 65 19.06 -6.19 1.85
C ILE A 65 18.50 -5.78 0.47
N GLY A 66 17.18 -5.68 0.38
CA GLY A 66 16.49 -5.35 -0.87
C GLY A 66 16.42 -6.49 -1.89
N GLU A 67 16.72 -7.74 -1.50
CA GLU A 67 16.67 -8.88 -2.42
C GLU A 67 15.24 -9.18 -2.94
N MET A 68 15.10 -9.26 -4.26
CA MET A 68 13.84 -9.58 -4.95
C MET A 68 13.72 -11.10 -5.18
N SER A 69 13.08 -11.83 -4.27
CA SER A 69 13.09 -13.32 -4.31
C SER A 69 12.13 -13.99 -5.31
N CYS A 70 11.34 -13.23 -6.05
CA CYS A 70 10.21 -13.71 -6.86
C CYS A 70 10.19 -12.95 -8.19
N ASN A 71 9.13 -12.24 -8.58
CA ASN A 71 9.10 -11.59 -9.90
C ASN A 71 10.15 -10.48 -10.01
N PRO A 72 10.91 -10.33 -11.12
CA PRO A 72 11.83 -9.22 -11.32
C PRO A 72 11.10 -7.91 -11.69
N SER A 73 9.97 -7.61 -11.06
CA SER A 73 9.17 -6.43 -11.40
C SER A 73 8.57 -5.76 -10.18
N PHE A 74 8.34 -4.46 -10.28
CA PHE A 74 7.51 -3.69 -9.36
C PHE A 74 6.29 -3.12 -10.08
N GLY A 75 5.22 -2.92 -9.32
CA GLY A 75 3.99 -2.30 -9.78
C GLY A 75 3.01 -3.25 -10.47
N GLY A 76 2.14 -2.69 -11.28
CA GLY A 76 0.96 -3.34 -11.84
C GLY A 76 -0.34 -2.80 -11.23
N ILE A 77 -1.46 -3.47 -11.46
CA ILE A 77 -2.78 -3.01 -10.98
C ILE A 77 -2.82 -3.04 -9.44
N GLY A 78 -3.16 -1.91 -8.82
CA GLY A 78 -3.16 -1.70 -7.37
C GLY A 78 -1.76 -1.58 -6.75
N LYS A 79 -0.80 -2.37 -7.22
CA LYS A 79 0.61 -2.31 -6.82
C LYS A 79 1.29 -1.01 -7.23
N GLY A 80 1.01 -0.51 -8.43
CA GLY A 80 1.50 0.78 -8.91
C GLY A 80 0.96 1.96 -8.10
N HIS A 81 -0.28 1.87 -7.59
CA HIS A 81 -0.86 2.83 -6.66
C HIS A 81 -0.10 2.84 -5.34
N LEU A 82 0.13 1.65 -4.73
CA LEU A 82 0.93 1.54 -3.51
C LEU A 82 2.35 2.11 -3.69
N MET A 83 3.00 1.84 -4.82
CA MET A 83 4.33 2.38 -5.11
C MET A 83 4.36 3.91 -5.13
N ARG A 84 3.35 4.54 -5.75
CA ARG A 84 3.21 6.00 -5.77
C ARG A 84 2.90 6.57 -4.39
N GLU A 85 2.11 5.87 -3.58
CA GLU A 85 1.80 6.29 -2.20
C GLU A 85 2.98 6.14 -1.24
N VAL A 86 3.73 5.04 -1.37
CA VAL A 86 5.01 4.86 -0.65
C VAL A 86 5.97 5.98 -1.04
N ASP A 87 6.11 6.30 -2.32
CA ASP A 87 6.95 7.42 -2.76
C ASP A 87 6.43 8.79 -2.26
N ALA A 88 5.11 9.01 -2.21
CA ALA A 88 4.53 10.24 -1.68
C ALA A 88 4.86 10.47 -0.20
N LEU A 89 4.97 9.39 0.57
CA LEU A 89 5.45 9.38 1.96
C LEU A 89 6.99 9.34 2.08
N ASP A 90 7.68 9.57 0.96
CA ASP A 90 9.13 9.63 0.83
C ASP A 90 9.85 8.26 0.99
N GLY A 91 9.15 7.17 0.71
CA GLY A 91 9.72 5.82 0.67
C GLY A 91 10.79 5.63 -0.41
N LEU A 92 11.55 4.54 -0.27
CA LEU A 92 12.74 4.26 -1.08
C LEU A 92 12.43 3.54 -2.39
N CYS A 93 11.47 2.61 -2.38
CA CYS A 93 11.23 1.68 -3.48
C CYS A 93 10.97 2.40 -4.81
N GLY A 94 10.19 3.49 -4.81
CA GLY A 94 9.89 4.26 -6.03
C GLY A 94 11.16 4.80 -6.70
N ARG A 95 12.01 5.49 -5.94
CA ARG A 95 13.27 6.05 -6.44
C ARG A 95 14.26 4.98 -6.90
N ILE A 96 14.38 3.89 -6.13
CA ILE A 96 15.31 2.81 -6.47
C ILE A 96 14.84 2.06 -7.72
N CYS A 97 13.53 1.86 -7.89
CA CYS A 97 12.97 1.32 -9.14
C CYS A 97 13.27 2.23 -10.34
N ASP A 98 13.21 3.56 -10.17
CA ASP A 98 13.49 4.51 -11.26
C ASP A 98 14.94 4.52 -11.73
N VAL A 99 15.88 4.05 -10.91
CA VAL A 99 17.29 3.90 -11.28
C VAL A 99 17.67 2.47 -11.62
N ALA A 100 16.80 1.49 -11.40
CA ALA A 100 17.06 0.06 -11.66
C ALA A 100 16.11 -0.55 -12.70
N GLY A 101 15.08 0.17 -13.14
CA GLY A 101 14.11 -0.34 -14.10
C GLY A 101 14.69 -0.47 -15.51
N VAL A 102 14.37 -1.58 -16.17
CA VAL A 102 14.88 -1.96 -17.50
C VAL A 102 13.78 -2.13 -18.54
N HIS A 103 12.50 -2.05 -18.13
CA HIS A 103 11.34 -2.04 -19.01
C HIS A 103 10.18 -1.36 -18.28
N TYR A 104 9.55 -0.34 -18.85
CA TYR A 104 8.41 0.36 -18.23
C TYR A 104 7.13 0.21 -19.04
N LYS A 105 6.01 0.03 -18.35
CA LYS A 105 4.69 -0.08 -18.98
C LYS A 105 3.57 0.43 -18.08
N VAL A 106 2.63 1.18 -18.67
CA VAL A 106 1.38 1.53 -18.01
C VAL A 106 0.31 0.51 -18.38
N LEU A 107 -0.06 -0.35 -17.43
CA LEU A 107 -1.17 -1.29 -17.62
C LEU A 107 -2.50 -0.54 -17.65
N ASN A 108 -3.46 -1.03 -18.43
CA ASN A 108 -4.79 -0.42 -18.61
C ASN A 108 -4.76 1.04 -19.11
N ARG A 109 -3.75 1.42 -19.90
CA ARG A 109 -3.59 2.79 -20.42
C ARG A 109 -4.86 3.34 -21.09
N SER A 110 -5.57 2.51 -21.86
CA SER A 110 -6.82 2.86 -22.56
C SER A 110 -8.06 2.95 -21.67
N LYS A 111 -8.01 2.51 -20.41
CA LYS A 111 -9.17 2.48 -19.49
C LYS A 111 -9.24 3.69 -18.55
N GLY A 112 -8.33 4.65 -18.71
CA GLY A 112 -8.30 5.89 -17.96
C GLY A 112 -7.41 5.87 -16.70
N PRO A 113 -6.89 7.05 -16.28
CA PRO A 113 -5.96 7.23 -15.16
C PRO A 113 -6.31 6.55 -13.85
N ALA A 114 -7.60 6.46 -13.51
CA ALA A 114 -8.04 5.86 -12.25
C ALA A 114 -7.65 4.37 -12.08
N VAL A 115 -7.47 3.66 -13.20
CA VAL A 115 -7.14 2.22 -13.21
C VAL A 115 -5.78 1.92 -13.84
N TRP A 116 -4.96 2.95 -14.07
CA TRP A 116 -3.60 2.77 -14.56
C TRP A 116 -2.76 1.99 -13.55
N GLY A 117 -2.11 0.93 -14.03
CA GLY A 117 -1.14 0.16 -13.25
C GLY A 117 0.26 0.43 -13.74
N LEU A 118 0.95 1.41 -13.13
CA LEU A 118 2.37 1.64 -13.37
C LEU A 118 3.15 0.37 -13.05
N ARG A 119 3.94 -0.13 -14.00
CA ARG A 119 4.73 -1.35 -13.84
C ARG A 119 6.10 -1.16 -14.48
N ALA A 120 7.14 -1.70 -13.84
CA ALA A 120 8.44 -1.85 -14.47
C ALA A 120 9.07 -3.23 -14.19
N GLN A 121 9.81 -3.76 -15.16
CA GLN A 121 10.82 -4.78 -14.90
C GLN A 121 12.04 -4.11 -14.33
N ILE A 122 12.67 -4.77 -13.36
CA ILE A 122 13.75 -4.24 -12.56
C ILE A 122 14.96 -5.16 -12.71
N ASP A 123 16.11 -4.55 -12.98
CA ASP A 123 17.40 -5.23 -12.82
C ASP A 123 17.61 -5.54 -11.34
N ARG A 124 17.56 -6.82 -10.98
CA ARG A 124 17.60 -7.26 -9.58
C ARG A 124 18.88 -6.85 -8.88
N ARG A 125 20.02 -6.98 -9.56
CA ARG A 125 21.33 -6.63 -8.98
C ARG A 125 21.36 -5.13 -8.71
N ARG A 126 20.98 -4.33 -9.70
CA ARG A 126 21.00 -2.87 -9.57
C ARG A 126 20.03 -2.36 -8.51
N TYR A 127 18.85 -2.96 -8.39
CA TYR A 127 17.89 -2.63 -7.33
C TYR A 127 18.45 -2.94 -5.95
N ARG A 128 18.98 -4.15 -5.77
CA ARG A 128 19.59 -4.58 -4.50
C ARG A 128 20.77 -3.69 -4.10
N ASP A 129 21.67 -3.43 -5.04
CA ASP A 129 22.86 -2.60 -4.80
C ASP A 129 22.46 -1.13 -4.50
N GLY A 130 21.43 -0.61 -5.20
CA GLY A 130 20.84 0.71 -4.94
C GLY A 130 20.18 0.81 -3.56
N MET A 131 19.41 -0.21 -3.17
CA MET A 131 18.78 -0.28 -1.84
C MET A 131 19.82 -0.37 -0.73
N GLN A 132 20.86 -1.19 -0.89
CA GLN A 132 21.96 -1.27 0.07
C GLN A 132 22.67 0.07 0.23
N LYS A 133 22.99 0.73 -0.89
CA LYS A 133 23.63 2.05 -0.86
C LYS A 133 22.80 3.07 -0.09
N GLU A 134 21.49 3.16 -0.38
CA GLU A 134 20.59 4.10 0.30
C GLU A 134 20.49 3.80 1.80
N ILE A 135 20.27 2.53 2.17
CA ILE A 135 20.13 2.11 3.57
C ILE A 135 21.41 2.37 4.37
N LEU A 136 22.58 2.01 3.83
CA LEU A 136 23.86 2.17 4.51
C LEU A 136 24.31 3.64 4.62
N SER A 137 23.77 4.53 3.80
CA SER A 137 24.07 5.97 3.84
C SER A 137 23.01 6.81 4.55
N THR A 138 21.89 6.21 4.97
CA THR A 138 20.80 6.91 5.64
C THR A 138 21.25 7.40 7.03
N PRO A 139 21.19 8.72 7.33
CA PRO A 139 21.52 9.24 8.65
C PRO A 139 20.66 8.61 9.76
N LEU A 140 21.22 8.44 10.96
CA LEU A 140 20.58 7.81 12.13
C LEU A 140 20.23 6.32 11.98
N LEU A 141 20.51 5.70 10.83
CA LEU A 141 20.31 4.28 10.61
C LEU A 141 21.64 3.52 10.76
N THR A 142 21.67 2.56 11.68
CA THR A 142 22.76 1.57 11.79
C THR A 142 22.27 0.23 11.24
N VAL A 143 23.12 -0.50 10.53
CA VAL A 143 22.83 -1.85 10.07
C VAL A 143 23.78 -2.83 10.76
N ARG A 144 23.25 -3.96 11.24
CA ARG A 144 24.05 -5.03 11.86
C ARG A 144 23.59 -6.40 11.37
N GLU A 145 24.54 -7.24 11.01
CA GLU A 145 24.28 -8.66 10.76
C GLU A 145 24.05 -9.39 12.09
N ALA A 146 22.85 -9.91 12.31
CA ALA A 146 22.49 -10.78 13.43
C ALA A 146 21.13 -11.45 13.18
N SER A 147 20.96 -12.67 13.70
CA SER A 147 19.62 -13.23 13.91
C SER A 147 19.00 -12.70 15.19
N VAL A 148 17.67 -12.69 15.24
CA VAL A 148 16.90 -12.38 16.45
C VAL A 148 16.15 -13.64 16.87
N GLU A 149 16.35 -14.04 18.11
CA GLU A 149 15.76 -15.27 18.67
C GLU A 149 14.66 -15.00 19.68
N ASP A 150 14.65 -13.84 20.36
CA ASP A 150 13.62 -13.51 21.35
C ASP A 150 13.38 -12.00 21.48
N LEU A 151 12.33 -11.61 22.20
CA LEU A 151 11.98 -10.24 22.55
C LEU A 151 12.28 -9.97 24.03
N LEU A 152 12.75 -8.77 24.33
CA LEU A 152 12.83 -8.29 25.72
C LEU A 152 11.49 -7.68 26.11
N LEU A 153 10.91 -8.16 27.19
CA LEU A 153 9.56 -7.82 27.62
C LEU A 153 9.56 -7.29 29.06
N THR A 154 8.73 -6.29 29.31
CA THR A 154 8.46 -5.72 30.64
C THR A 154 6.97 -5.61 30.87
N GLU A 155 6.60 -5.22 32.10
CA GLU A 155 5.22 -4.86 32.44
C GLU A 155 4.66 -3.81 31.46
N PRO A 156 3.35 -3.87 31.13
CA PRO A 156 2.73 -2.94 30.20
C PRO A 156 2.72 -1.50 30.75
N GLU A 157 2.75 -0.51 29.85
CA GLU A 157 2.51 0.89 30.22
C GLU A 157 1.10 1.06 30.77
N ALA A 158 0.99 1.78 31.89
CA ALA A 158 -0.30 2.16 32.46
C ALA A 158 -1.12 2.99 31.45
N ASN A 159 -2.44 2.79 31.46
CA ASN A 159 -3.41 3.47 30.59
C ASN A 159 -3.30 3.16 29.09
N ARG A 160 -2.68 2.04 28.71
CA ARG A 160 -2.77 1.48 27.36
C ARG A 160 -3.11 -0.01 27.40
N PRO A 161 -3.91 -0.50 26.44
CA PRO A 161 -4.18 -1.94 26.32
C PRO A 161 -2.88 -2.71 26.03
N GLY A 162 -2.88 -4.00 26.34
CA GLY A 162 -1.76 -4.91 26.09
C GLY A 162 -1.32 -5.65 27.33
N LYS A 163 -0.76 -6.85 27.13
CA LYS A 163 -0.32 -7.74 28.21
C LYS A 163 1.07 -7.40 28.73
N CYS A 164 1.92 -6.84 27.86
CA CYS A 164 3.30 -6.49 28.16
C CYS A 164 3.79 -5.42 27.18
N GLN A 165 4.98 -4.89 27.44
CA GLN A 165 5.66 -3.92 26.60
C GLN A 165 6.97 -4.51 26.07
N VAL A 166 7.27 -4.31 24.78
CA VAL A 166 8.58 -4.66 24.23
C VAL A 166 9.60 -3.56 24.52
N THR A 167 10.79 -3.94 24.97
CA THR A 167 11.90 -3.03 25.32
C THR A 167 13.19 -3.34 24.59
N GLY A 168 13.17 -4.29 23.66
CA GLY A 168 14.34 -4.71 22.89
C GLY A 168 14.23 -6.14 22.36
N VAL A 169 15.38 -6.69 21.96
CA VAL A 169 15.50 -8.00 21.34
C VAL A 169 16.70 -8.78 21.89
N VAL A 170 16.63 -10.11 21.81
CA VAL A 170 17.72 -11.04 22.09
C VAL A 170 18.25 -11.58 20.76
N LEU A 171 19.55 -11.45 20.53
CA LEU A 171 20.21 -11.88 19.29
C LEU A 171 20.60 -13.37 19.37
N GLY A 172 20.95 -13.95 18.23
CA GLY A 172 21.40 -15.36 18.14
C GLY A 172 22.65 -15.70 18.94
N ASP A 173 23.49 -14.71 19.27
CA ASP A 173 24.66 -14.87 20.14
C ASP A 173 24.32 -14.73 21.65
N GLY A 174 23.04 -14.56 21.98
CA GLY A 174 22.55 -14.34 23.34
C GLY A 174 22.70 -12.91 23.85
N SER A 175 23.35 -12.01 23.08
CA SER A 175 23.45 -10.60 23.44
C SER A 175 22.11 -9.89 23.27
N THR A 176 21.91 -8.80 24.01
CA THR A 176 20.65 -8.06 24.01
C THR A 176 20.82 -6.67 23.40
N VAL A 177 19.75 -6.18 22.76
CA VAL A 177 19.67 -4.82 22.22
C VAL A 177 18.41 -4.16 22.71
N CYS A 178 18.54 -3.11 23.51
CA CYS A 178 17.40 -2.31 23.97
C CYS A 178 16.87 -1.38 22.87
N ALA A 179 15.55 -1.24 22.83
CA ALA A 179 14.81 -0.43 21.85
C ALA A 179 13.63 0.28 22.52
N GLY A 180 13.27 1.45 22.01
CA GLY A 180 12.03 2.13 22.39
C GLY A 180 10.79 1.55 21.70
N SER A 181 10.94 0.98 20.50
CA SER A 181 9.93 0.24 19.73
C SER A 181 10.61 -0.83 18.87
N VAL A 182 9.90 -1.91 18.52
CA VAL A 182 10.41 -3.01 17.67
C VAL A 182 9.48 -3.27 16.49
N ILE A 183 10.02 -3.44 15.29
CA ILE A 183 9.27 -3.76 14.07
C ILE A 183 9.72 -5.12 13.53
N LEU A 184 8.79 -6.07 13.39
CA LEU A 184 9.04 -7.37 12.77
C LEU A 184 8.68 -7.36 11.29
N THR A 185 9.66 -7.66 10.43
CA THR A 185 9.53 -7.76 8.97
C THR A 185 10.15 -9.05 8.44
N THR A 186 9.84 -10.16 9.11
CA THR A 186 10.50 -11.47 8.96
C THR A 186 10.31 -12.14 7.60
N GLY A 187 9.48 -11.58 6.70
CA GLY A 187 9.26 -12.14 5.36
C GLY A 187 8.73 -13.57 5.43
N THR A 188 9.41 -14.49 4.76
CA THR A 188 9.09 -15.93 4.73
C THR A 188 9.90 -16.77 5.73
N PHE A 189 10.59 -16.14 6.69
CA PHE A 189 11.59 -16.82 7.52
C PHE A 189 11.02 -17.47 8.78
N LEU A 190 9.91 -16.98 9.35
CA LEU A 190 9.31 -17.59 10.56
C LEU A 190 8.84 -19.02 10.29
N ARG A 191 9.51 -20.00 10.93
CA ARG A 191 9.35 -21.45 10.71
C ARG A 191 9.23 -21.81 9.21
N GLY A 192 10.01 -21.13 8.37
CA GLY A 192 9.99 -21.30 6.92
C GLY A 192 10.39 -22.71 6.50
N VAL A 193 9.68 -23.26 5.50
CA VAL A 193 9.95 -24.57 4.90
C VAL A 193 9.83 -24.46 3.38
N ILE A 194 10.86 -24.92 2.67
CA ILE A 194 10.83 -25.08 1.21
C ILE A 194 10.18 -26.41 0.86
N LEU A 195 9.34 -26.40 -0.17
CA LEU A 195 8.59 -27.53 -0.69
C LEU A 195 8.96 -27.75 -2.17
N MET A 196 9.49 -28.93 -2.48
CA MET A 196 9.79 -29.37 -3.85
C MET A 196 9.41 -30.85 -4.00
N GLY A 197 8.31 -31.11 -4.70
CA GLY A 197 7.68 -32.42 -4.78
C GLY A 197 7.20 -32.86 -3.41
N LEU A 198 7.75 -33.99 -2.95
CA LEU A 198 7.56 -34.53 -1.60
C LEU A 198 8.69 -34.12 -0.63
N GLU A 199 9.74 -33.47 -1.14
CA GLU A 199 10.87 -33.03 -0.32
C GLU A 199 10.53 -31.73 0.42
N THR A 200 10.89 -31.69 1.70
CA THR A 200 10.72 -30.52 2.56
C THR A 200 12.02 -30.17 3.27
N HIS A 201 12.38 -28.89 3.25
CA HIS A 201 13.63 -28.40 3.87
C HIS A 201 13.37 -27.16 4.72
N PRO A 202 13.77 -27.11 6.00
CA PRO A 202 13.67 -25.90 6.82
C PRO A 202 14.50 -24.76 6.21
N ALA A 203 13.83 -23.72 5.73
CA ALA A 203 14.46 -22.57 5.09
C ALA A 203 13.45 -21.43 4.87
N GLY A 204 13.89 -20.20 5.12
CA GLY A 204 13.09 -19.00 4.79
C GLY A 204 13.12 -18.68 3.30
N ARG A 205 14.27 -18.90 2.66
CA ARG A 205 14.54 -18.81 1.23
C ARG A 205 15.57 -19.87 0.86
N LEU A 206 15.67 -20.22 -0.42
CA LEU A 206 16.62 -21.25 -0.86
C LEU A 206 18.06 -20.86 -0.45
N GLY A 207 18.66 -21.63 0.46
CA GLY A 207 20.00 -21.38 1.02
C GLY A 207 20.05 -20.58 2.33
N ASP A 208 18.91 -20.12 2.88
CA ASP A 208 18.85 -19.36 4.13
C ASP A 208 18.14 -20.13 5.26
N GLN A 209 18.63 -19.98 6.49
CA GLN A 209 18.06 -20.62 7.68
C GLN A 209 16.73 -19.98 8.10
N PRO A 210 15.78 -20.75 8.66
CA PRO A 210 14.54 -20.21 9.20
C PRO A 210 14.74 -19.58 10.59
N ALA A 211 13.80 -18.72 11.00
CA ALA A 211 13.70 -18.17 12.35
C ALA A 211 12.72 -19.00 13.19
N VAL A 212 13.20 -19.68 14.23
CA VAL A 212 12.40 -20.59 15.06
C VAL A 212 12.14 -20.03 16.45
N GLY A 213 13.15 -19.50 17.14
CA GLY A 213 13.00 -18.97 18.50
C GLY A 213 11.95 -17.86 18.58
N LEU A 214 12.04 -16.88 17.66
CA LEU A 214 11.11 -15.76 17.60
C LEU A 214 9.66 -16.21 17.35
N ALA A 215 9.46 -17.27 16.55
CA ALA A 215 8.13 -17.82 16.29
C ALA A 215 7.51 -18.41 17.57
N GLN A 216 8.29 -19.13 18.37
CA GLN A 216 7.85 -19.69 19.64
C GLN A 216 7.50 -18.59 20.66
N THR A 217 8.26 -17.50 20.67
CA THR A 217 7.95 -16.33 21.52
C THR A 217 6.62 -15.69 21.15
N LEU A 218 6.34 -15.50 19.86
CA LEU A 218 5.08 -14.92 19.40
C LEU A 218 3.89 -15.82 19.76
N GLU A 219 4.03 -17.12 19.62
CA GLU A 219 3.02 -18.10 20.03
C GLU A 219 2.77 -18.05 21.55
N ARG A 220 3.83 -17.99 22.37
CA ARG A 220 3.75 -17.84 23.84
C ARG A 220 3.04 -16.56 24.28
N LEU A 221 3.15 -15.48 23.51
CA LEU A 221 2.48 -14.20 23.79
C LEU A 221 0.97 -14.22 23.43
N GLY A 222 0.51 -15.28 22.77
CA GLY A 222 -0.87 -15.49 22.39
C GLY A 222 -1.24 -14.89 21.03
N PHE A 223 -0.26 -14.69 20.14
CA PHE A 223 -0.56 -14.37 18.75
C PHE A 223 -1.16 -15.60 18.05
N THR A 224 -2.23 -15.39 17.28
CA THR A 224 -2.83 -16.42 16.45
C THR A 224 -1.96 -16.63 15.22
N VAL A 225 -1.37 -17.81 15.12
CA VAL A 225 -0.46 -18.16 14.02
C VAL A 225 -1.21 -18.97 12.97
N GLY A 226 -1.09 -18.57 11.71
CA GLY A 226 -1.48 -19.37 10.55
C GLY A 226 -0.28 -19.70 9.67
N ARG A 227 -0.48 -20.56 8.67
CA ARG A 227 0.55 -20.96 7.70
C ARG A 227 0.12 -20.57 6.29
N LEU A 228 0.95 -19.82 5.58
CA LEU A 228 0.73 -19.51 4.17
C LEU A 228 1.75 -20.23 3.30
N LYS A 229 1.32 -20.58 2.09
CA LYS A 229 2.18 -21.18 1.05
C LYS A 229 2.25 -20.21 -0.14
N THR A 230 3.45 -19.93 -0.64
CA THR A 230 3.67 -19.20 -1.90
C THR A 230 4.68 -19.93 -2.77
N GLY A 231 4.63 -19.76 -4.10
CA GLY A 231 5.51 -20.49 -5.02
C GLY A 231 6.20 -19.57 -6.03
N THR A 232 7.40 -19.96 -6.44
CA THR A 232 8.20 -19.27 -7.48
C THR A 232 8.45 -20.22 -8.67
N PRO A 233 8.51 -19.71 -9.91
CA PRO A 233 8.85 -20.54 -11.07
C PRO A 233 10.32 -20.95 -11.08
N PRO A 234 10.70 -21.93 -11.92
CA PRO A 234 12.11 -22.15 -12.24
C PRO A 234 12.75 -20.92 -12.89
N ARG A 235 14.07 -20.82 -12.79
CA ARG A 235 14.88 -19.83 -13.52
C ARG A 235 15.49 -20.47 -14.75
N LEU A 236 15.36 -19.82 -15.90
CA LEU A 236 15.76 -20.37 -17.20
C LEU A 236 17.00 -19.65 -17.74
N ALA A 237 17.89 -20.39 -18.40
CA ALA A 237 19.04 -19.81 -19.10
C ALA A 237 18.61 -19.15 -20.41
N LYS A 238 18.90 -17.86 -20.57
CA LYS A 238 18.46 -17.01 -21.67
C LYS A 238 18.92 -17.50 -23.04
N ASP A 239 20.17 -17.94 -23.15
CA ASP A 239 20.81 -18.45 -24.37
C ASP A 239 20.21 -19.77 -24.90
N THR A 240 19.48 -20.49 -24.05
CA THR A 240 18.81 -21.74 -24.40
C THR A 240 17.36 -21.58 -24.85
N ILE A 241 16.84 -20.35 -24.87
CA ILE A 241 15.45 -20.04 -25.25
C ILE A 241 15.41 -19.58 -26.71
N ASN A 242 14.49 -20.15 -27.48
CA ASN A 242 14.20 -19.66 -28.82
C ASN A 242 13.11 -18.58 -28.77
N PHE A 243 13.53 -17.32 -28.78
CA PHE A 243 12.62 -16.17 -28.84
C PHE A 243 11.98 -15.96 -30.21
N SER A 244 12.51 -16.61 -31.26
CA SER A 244 11.99 -16.45 -32.62
C SER A 244 10.56 -16.95 -32.71
N GLY A 245 9.65 -16.09 -33.19
CA GLY A 245 8.23 -16.39 -33.32
C GLY A 245 7.43 -16.33 -32.02
N LEU A 246 8.04 -15.90 -30.90
CA LEU A 246 7.29 -15.50 -29.71
C LEU A 246 6.78 -14.06 -29.87
N GLU A 247 5.70 -13.74 -29.14
CA GLU A 247 5.11 -12.41 -29.18
C GLU A 247 5.95 -11.45 -28.32
N GLU A 248 6.70 -10.57 -28.98
CA GLU A 248 7.51 -9.55 -28.32
C GLU A 248 6.62 -8.42 -27.78
N ARG A 249 6.93 -7.99 -26.56
CA ARG A 249 6.28 -6.88 -25.88
C ARG A 249 7.33 -5.85 -25.51
N VAL A 250 7.36 -4.80 -26.31
CA VAL A 250 8.22 -3.63 -26.15
C VAL A 250 7.71 -2.71 -25.01
N PRO A 251 8.61 -1.91 -24.40
CA PRO A 251 8.28 -0.91 -23.38
C PRO A 251 7.48 0.27 -23.95
N ASP A 252 6.88 1.06 -23.06
CA ASP A 252 6.20 2.30 -23.42
C ASP A 252 7.21 3.41 -23.77
N ASN A 253 6.88 4.23 -24.78
CA ASN A 253 7.63 5.44 -25.13
C ASN A 253 6.69 6.67 -25.12
N PRO A 254 6.89 7.64 -24.22
CA PRO A 254 7.91 7.67 -23.17
C PRO A 254 7.55 6.79 -21.96
N PRO A 255 8.55 6.31 -21.21
CA PRO A 255 8.36 5.60 -19.96
C PRO A 255 7.85 6.54 -18.86
N VAL A 256 7.11 5.99 -17.91
CA VAL A 256 6.59 6.73 -16.75
C VAL A 256 7.32 6.25 -15.49
N PRO A 257 8.07 7.12 -14.79
CA PRO A 257 8.74 6.74 -13.54
C PRO A 257 7.72 6.42 -12.42
N PHE A 258 8.18 5.82 -11.33
CA PHE A 258 7.41 5.65 -10.11
C PHE A 258 7.51 6.84 -9.16
N SER A 259 8.66 7.48 -9.05
CA SER A 259 8.84 8.60 -8.13
C SER A 259 8.28 9.90 -8.69
N PHE A 260 7.74 10.75 -7.82
CA PHE A 260 7.40 12.14 -8.16
C PHE A 260 8.63 13.03 -8.29
N LEU A 261 9.79 12.64 -7.73
CA LEU A 261 11.03 13.41 -7.87
C LEU A 261 11.76 13.13 -9.20
N SER A 262 11.47 12.00 -9.83
CA SER A 262 12.09 11.59 -11.09
C SER A 262 11.43 12.30 -12.27
N LYS A 263 12.21 13.09 -13.01
CA LYS A 263 11.76 13.71 -14.28
C LYS A 263 11.83 12.75 -15.47
N ALA A 264 12.72 11.77 -15.40
CA ALA A 264 12.90 10.74 -16.41
C ALA A 264 13.46 9.49 -15.73
N VAL A 265 13.30 8.35 -16.40
CA VAL A 265 13.98 7.10 -16.00
C VAL A 265 15.42 7.12 -16.52
N TRP A 266 16.30 6.34 -15.88
CA TRP A 266 17.74 6.38 -16.16
C TRP A 266 18.16 5.83 -17.53
N ILE A 267 17.32 5.02 -18.16
CA ILE A 267 17.58 4.29 -19.40
C ILE A 267 16.71 4.81 -20.54
N LYS A 268 17.29 4.96 -21.74
CA LYS A 268 16.53 5.43 -22.91
C LYS A 268 15.50 4.39 -23.36
N PRO A 269 14.36 4.79 -23.94
CA PRO A 269 13.34 3.85 -24.41
C PRO A 269 13.88 2.76 -25.36
N GLU A 270 14.80 3.12 -26.25
CA GLU A 270 15.44 2.21 -27.21
C GLU A 270 16.42 1.20 -26.59
N ASP A 271 16.96 1.50 -25.40
CA ASP A 271 17.90 0.62 -24.69
C ASP A 271 17.20 -0.31 -23.68
N GLN A 272 15.89 -0.12 -23.46
CA GLN A 272 15.10 -0.95 -22.56
C GLN A 272 14.87 -2.35 -23.12
N LEU A 273 14.79 -3.34 -22.22
CA LEU A 273 14.62 -4.75 -22.58
C LEU A 273 13.17 -5.06 -22.97
N SER A 274 13.01 -6.00 -23.90
CA SER A 274 11.71 -6.59 -24.24
C SER A 274 11.36 -7.76 -23.32
N CYS A 275 10.06 -7.96 -23.10
CA CYS A 275 9.51 -9.20 -22.57
C CYS A 275 8.86 -10.01 -23.70
N TYR A 276 8.75 -11.32 -23.52
CA TYR A 276 8.14 -12.19 -24.53
C TYR A 276 6.97 -12.98 -23.94
N LEU A 277 5.92 -13.19 -24.74
CA LEU A 277 4.75 -13.96 -24.34
C LEU A 277 4.71 -15.31 -25.07
N THR A 278 4.58 -16.38 -24.29
CA THR A 278 4.26 -17.73 -24.76
C THR A 278 3.07 -18.30 -23.98
N ARG A 279 2.65 -19.54 -24.27
CA ARG A 279 1.50 -20.19 -23.64
C ARG A 279 1.80 -21.64 -23.29
N THR A 280 1.24 -22.11 -22.18
CA THR A 280 1.21 -23.54 -21.86
C THR A 280 0.29 -24.27 -22.83
N ASN A 281 0.38 -25.60 -22.87
CA ASN A 281 -0.41 -26.45 -23.77
C ASN A 281 -0.90 -27.71 -23.04
N LEU A 282 -1.63 -28.57 -23.75
CA LEU A 282 -2.19 -29.80 -23.19
C LEU A 282 -1.10 -30.78 -22.72
N LYS A 283 0.07 -30.83 -23.37
CA LYS A 283 1.18 -31.69 -22.94
C LYS A 283 1.71 -31.29 -21.57
N ALA A 284 1.91 -29.99 -21.34
CA ALA A 284 2.29 -29.45 -20.03
C ALA A 284 1.26 -29.81 -18.94
N GLN A 285 -0.04 -29.76 -19.28
CA GLN A 285 -1.12 -30.14 -18.36
C GLN A 285 -1.10 -31.64 -18.05
N GLN A 286 -0.88 -32.48 -19.06
CA GLN A 286 -0.85 -33.94 -18.87
C GLN A 286 0.27 -34.36 -17.92
N ILE A 287 1.47 -33.76 -18.04
CA ILE A 287 2.59 -34.02 -17.13
C ILE A 287 2.20 -33.72 -15.68
N VAL A 288 1.48 -32.63 -15.43
CA VAL A 288 0.98 -32.31 -14.08
C VAL A 288 -0.01 -33.37 -13.61
N LEU A 289 -1.02 -33.70 -14.44
CA LEU A 289 -2.10 -34.62 -14.08
C LEU A 289 -1.59 -36.02 -13.76
N ASP A 290 -0.63 -36.53 -14.53
CA ASP A 290 -0.04 -37.85 -14.34
C ASP A 290 0.77 -37.94 -13.03
N ASN A 291 1.26 -36.81 -12.53
CA ASN A 291 2.21 -36.74 -11.41
C ASN A 291 1.66 -36.02 -10.17
N LEU A 292 0.35 -35.81 -10.06
CA LEU A 292 -0.27 -35.16 -8.89
C LEU A 292 0.03 -35.88 -7.56
N HIS A 293 0.30 -37.18 -7.61
CA HIS A 293 0.64 -37.99 -6.45
C HIS A 293 1.98 -37.61 -5.80
N LEU A 294 2.87 -36.92 -6.54
CA LEU A 294 4.18 -36.43 -6.08
C LEU A 294 4.14 -34.98 -5.57
N ASN A 295 2.94 -34.43 -5.37
CA ASN A 295 2.75 -33.03 -5.05
C ASN A 295 1.90 -32.85 -3.78
N ASP A 296 2.57 -32.75 -2.63
CA ASP A 296 1.91 -32.48 -1.34
C ASP A 296 1.37 -31.04 -1.27
N HIS A 297 1.95 -30.12 -2.04
CA HIS A 297 1.53 -28.73 -2.11
C HIS A 297 0.07 -28.58 -2.55
N VAL A 298 -0.42 -29.48 -3.41
CA VAL A 298 -1.80 -29.49 -3.90
C VAL A 298 -2.72 -30.41 -3.06
N ARG A 299 -2.21 -31.54 -2.55
CA ARG A 299 -3.02 -32.55 -1.83
C ARG A 299 -3.48 -32.09 -0.44
N GLU A 300 -2.68 -31.32 0.28
CA GLU A 300 -2.98 -30.94 1.67
C GLU A 300 -3.92 -29.73 1.83
N THR A 301 -4.05 -28.88 0.80
CA THR A 301 -4.87 -27.66 0.93
C THR A 301 -6.25 -27.86 0.34
N THR A 302 -7.27 -27.91 1.19
CA THR A 302 -8.67 -27.86 0.74
C THR A 302 -8.96 -26.57 -0.06
N LYS A 303 -8.13 -25.52 0.01
CA LYS A 303 -8.09 -24.37 -0.93
C LYS A 303 -6.70 -23.69 -0.97
N GLY A 304 -5.85 -23.97 -1.97
CA GLY A 304 -4.67 -23.13 -2.27
C GLY A 304 -5.06 -21.69 -2.64
N PRO A 305 -4.11 -20.73 -2.82
CA PRO A 305 -4.46 -19.32 -3.08
C PRO A 305 -5.35 -19.20 -4.32
N ARG A 306 -6.50 -18.52 -4.19
CA ARG A 306 -7.43 -18.23 -5.29
C ARG A 306 -6.75 -17.41 -6.39
N TYR A 307 -5.86 -16.51 -5.98
CA TYR A 307 -5.22 -15.51 -6.82
C TYR A 307 -3.70 -15.73 -6.89
N CYS A 308 -3.18 -15.87 -8.12
CA CYS A 308 -1.85 -16.41 -8.45
C CYS A 308 -1.58 -17.84 -7.93
N PRO A 309 -2.44 -18.83 -8.27
CA PRO A 309 -2.17 -20.24 -8.00
C PRO A 309 -0.91 -20.73 -8.72
N SER A 310 -0.30 -21.78 -8.17
CA SER A 310 0.74 -22.54 -8.86
C SER A 310 0.21 -23.10 -10.18
N PHE A 311 1.09 -23.48 -11.12
CA PHE A 311 0.70 -24.04 -12.40
C PHE A 311 -0.17 -25.29 -12.19
N GLU A 312 0.19 -26.16 -11.26
CA GLU A 312 -0.56 -27.37 -10.91
C GLU A 312 -1.98 -27.03 -10.43
N SER A 313 -2.08 -26.01 -9.56
CA SER A 313 -3.36 -25.50 -9.09
C SER A 313 -4.21 -24.87 -10.21
N LYS A 314 -3.59 -24.25 -11.23
CA LYS A 314 -4.29 -23.72 -12.41
C LYS A 314 -4.86 -24.85 -13.26
N VAL A 315 -4.07 -25.90 -13.52
CA VAL A 315 -4.49 -27.07 -14.30
C VAL A 315 -5.72 -27.73 -13.68
N LEU A 316 -5.73 -27.90 -12.35
CA LEU A 316 -6.87 -28.50 -11.65
C LEU A 316 -8.14 -27.63 -11.66
N ARG A 317 -7.99 -26.31 -11.53
CA ARG A 317 -9.14 -25.39 -11.46
C ARG A 317 -9.71 -25.03 -12.83
N PHE A 318 -8.85 -25.02 -13.85
CA PHE A 318 -9.18 -24.58 -15.20
C PHE A 318 -8.73 -25.63 -16.21
N PRO A 319 -9.31 -26.84 -16.16
CA PRO A 319 -8.89 -27.93 -17.04
C PRO A 319 -9.02 -27.52 -18.50
N ASN A 320 -8.08 -27.98 -19.33
CA ASN A 320 -8.03 -27.76 -20.77
C ASN A 320 -7.84 -26.29 -21.20
N ARG A 321 -7.46 -25.38 -20.31
CA ARG A 321 -7.13 -23.99 -20.67
C ARG A 321 -5.63 -23.80 -20.85
N GLU A 322 -5.26 -23.12 -21.93
CA GLU A 322 -3.91 -22.58 -22.05
C GLU A 322 -3.71 -21.40 -21.09
N HIS A 323 -2.52 -21.28 -20.53
CA HIS A 323 -2.15 -20.21 -19.62
C HIS A 323 -1.02 -19.38 -20.22
N GLN A 324 -1.14 -18.06 -20.12
CA GLN A 324 -0.09 -17.14 -20.53
C GLN A 324 1.16 -17.29 -19.65
N VAL A 325 2.32 -17.25 -20.29
CA VAL A 325 3.63 -17.27 -19.65
C VAL A 325 4.45 -16.12 -20.19
N TRP A 326 4.83 -15.20 -19.29
CA TRP A 326 5.67 -14.07 -19.62
C TRP A 326 7.13 -14.42 -19.33
N LEU A 327 7.96 -14.35 -20.35
CA LEU A 327 9.42 -14.51 -20.24
C LEU A 327 10.00 -13.12 -19.95
N GLU A 328 10.34 -12.90 -18.68
CA GLU A 328 10.80 -11.61 -18.16
C GLU A 328 12.30 -11.69 -17.84
N PRO A 329 13.15 -10.81 -18.41
CA PRO A 329 14.57 -10.78 -18.08
C PRO A 329 14.80 -10.26 -16.65
N GLU A 330 15.80 -10.80 -15.95
CA GLU A 330 16.12 -10.38 -14.56
C GLU A 330 17.09 -9.19 -14.44
N GLY A 331 17.61 -8.70 -15.58
CA GLY A 331 18.54 -7.57 -15.63
C GLY A 331 19.18 -7.43 -17.01
N LEU A 332 19.93 -6.34 -17.23
CA LEU A 332 20.60 -6.06 -18.50
C LEU A 332 21.75 -7.03 -18.76
N GLU A 333 22.53 -7.30 -17.73
CA GLU A 333 23.70 -8.19 -17.75
C GLU A 333 23.36 -9.62 -17.27
N SER A 334 22.07 -9.93 -17.10
CA SER A 334 21.62 -11.22 -16.59
C SER A 334 21.27 -12.17 -17.74
N ASP A 335 21.83 -13.38 -17.67
CA ASP A 335 21.48 -14.51 -18.55
C ASP A 335 20.28 -15.31 -18.01
N VAL A 336 19.52 -14.75 -17.06
CA VAL A 336 18.38 -15.40 -16.42
C VAL A 336 17.07 -14.84 -16.94
N ILE A 337 16.16 -15.75 -17.32
CA ILE A 337 14.77 -15.46 -17.63
C ILE A 337 13.86 -16.02 -16.53
N TYR A 338 12.93 -15.18 -16.08
CA TYR A 338 11.85 -15.52 -15.17
C TYR A 338 10.57 -15.80 -15.96
N PRO A 339 10.07 -17.06 -15.99
CA PRO A 339 8.84 -17.41 -16.71
C PRO A 339 7.61 -17.16 -15.80
N GLN A 340 7.21 -15.90 -15.69
CA GLN A 340 6.04 -15.50 -14.90
C GLN A 340 4.79 -16.24 -15.40
N GLY A 341 4.04 -16.79 -14.45
CA GLY A 341 2.86 -17.62 -14.72
C GLY A 341 3.09 -19.12 -14.48
N LEU A 342 4.35 -19.55 -14.36
CA LEU A 342 4.75 -20.95 -14.15
C LEU A 342 5.31 -21.25 -12.74
N SER A 343 4.83 -20.56 -11.69
CA SER A 343 5.17 -20.97 -10.32
C SER A 343 4.75 -22.43 -10.13
N MET A 344 5.68 -23.29 -9.72
CA MET A 344 5.40 -24.72 -9.53
C MET A 344 6.27 -25.28 -8.41
N THR A 345 5.83 -26.43 -7.93
CA THR A 345 6.40 -27.17 -6.79
C THR A 345 6.69 -28.61 -7.18
N LEU A 346 6.55 -29.00 -8.44
CA LEU A 346 6.87 -30.34 -8.92
C LEU A 346 8.35 -30.69 -8.68
N PRO A 347 8.72 -31.98 -8.61
CA PRO A 347 10.10 -32.43 -8.68
C PRO A 347 10.87 -31.80 -9.87
N PRO A 348 12.17 -31.45 -9.72
CA PRO A 348 12.94 -30.74 -10.74
C PRO A 348 12.89 -31.35 -12.14
N GLU A 349 12.96 -32.68 -12.25
CA GLU A 349 12.90 -33.43 -13.50
C GLU A 349 11.54 -33.30 -14.22
N LEU A 350 10.45 -33.16 -13.46
CA LEU A 350 9.12 -32.92 -14.02
C LEU A 350 8.94 -31.46 -14.42
N GLN A 351 9.54 -30.51 -13.68
CA GLN A 351 9.58 -29.12 -14.11
C GLN A 351 10.27 -28.98 -15.46
N GLU A 352 11.38 -29.69 -15.67
CA GLU A 352 12.08 -29.70 -16.94
C GLU A 352 11.21 -30.22 -18.09
N GLN A 353 10.46 -31.31 -17.87
CA GLN A 353 9.52 -31.82 -18.87
C GLN A 353 8.41 -30.81 -19.19
N VAL A 354 7.85 -30.14 -18.17
CA VAL A 354 6.83 -29.09 -18.35
C VAL A 354 7.41 -27.94 -19.18
N ILE A 355 8.59 -27.42 -18.80
CA ILE A 355 9.23 -26.28 -19.48
C ILE A 355 9.53 -26.64 -20.93
N ARG A 356 10.16 -27.79 -21.19
CA ARG A 356 10.50 -28.22 -22.56
C ARG A 356 9.30 -28.57 -23.44
N SER A 357 8.10 -28.70 -22.86
CA SER A 357 6.88 -28.87 -23.64
C SER A 357 6.34 -27.55 -24.23
N ILE A 358 6.77 -26.40 -23.70
CA ILE A 358 6.24 -25.08 -24.05
C ILE A 358 6.96 -24.51 -25.27
N ARG A 359 6.20 -23.85 -26.16
CA ARG A 359 6.72 -23.23 -27.38
C ARG A 359 7.83 -22.21 -27.08
N GLY A 360 8.96 -22.35 -27.74
CA GLY A 360 10.17 -21.53 -27.57
C GLY A 360 11.09 -21.99 -26.44
N LEU A 361 10.62 -22.90 -25.59
CA LEU A 361 11.35 -23.42 -24.43
C LEU A 361 11.79 -24.88 -24.61
N GLU A 362 11.73 -25.43 -25.82
CA GLU A 362 11.97 -26.85 -26.11
C GLU A 362 13.37 -27.32 -25.69
N LYS A 363 14.34 -26.40 -25.69
CA LYS A 363 15.74 -26.62 -25.28
C LYS A 363 16.12 -25.83 -24.03
N ALA A 364 15.15 -25.18 -23.38
CA ALA A 364 15.43 -24.30 -22.25
C ALA A 364 16.06 -25.10 -21.08
N LYS A 365 17.17 -24.60 -20.56
CA LYS A 365 17.87 -25.15 -19.41
C LYS A 365 17.39 -24.46 -18.14
N ILE A 366 17.02 -25.26 -17.14
CA ILE A 366 16.70 -24.77 -15.79
C ILE A 366 18.02 -24.51 -15.04
N LEU A 367 18.24 -23.27 -14.62
CA LEU A 367 19.36 -22.86 -13.77
C LEU A 367 19.05 -23.07 -12.28
N GLN A 368 17.79 -22.88 -11.91
CA GLN A 368 17.29 -23.09 -10.55
C GLN A 368 15.87 -23.64 -10.64
N PRO A 369 15.54 -24.74 -9.94
CA PRO A 369 14.17 -25.25 -9.91
C PRO A 369 13.22 -24.27 -9.22
N GLY A 370 11.96 -24.28 -9.65
CA GLY A 370 10.86 -23.65 -8.94
C GLY A 370 10.58 -24.38 -7.63
N TYR A 371 10.04 -23.67 -6.66
CA TYR A 371 9.75 -24.25 -5.35
C TYR A 371 8.63 -23.48 -4.65
N GLY A 372 8.04 -24.14 -3.66
CA GLY A 372 7.10 -23.53 -2.71
C GLY A 372 7.81 -23.13 -1.44
N VAL A 373 7.37 -22.08 -0.77
CA VAL A 373 7.74 -21.74 0.60
C VAL A 373 6.49 -21.69 1.46
N GLN A 374 6.48 -22.48 2.53
CA GLN A 374 5.50 -22.39 3.60
C GLN A 374 6.12 -21.63 4.77
N TYR A 375 5.38 -20.68 5.34
CA TYR A 375 5.87 -19.87 6.44
C TYR A 375 4.72 -19.45 7.34
N ASP A 376 5.07 -19.04 8.56
CA ASP A 376 4.12 -18.52 9.52
C ASP A 376 3.75 -17.08 9.22
N PHE A 377 2.48 -16.78 9.38
CA PHE A 377 1.98 -15.40 9.47
C PHE A 377 1.15 -15.27 10.74
N LEU A 378 1.03 -14.04 11.22
CA LEU A 378 0.20 -13.70 12.37
C LEU A 378 -1.10 -13.07 11.88
N ASP A 379 -2.20 -13.35 12.58
CA ASP A 379 -3.49 -12.77 12.25
C ASP A 379 -3.45 -11.23 12.39
N PRO A 380 -3.57 -10.48 11.28
CA PRO A 380 -3.42 -9.03 11.31
C PRO A 380 -4.57 -8.32 12.04
N ARG A 381 -5.66 -9.02 12.39
CA ARG A 381 -6.73 -8.49 13.28
C ARG A 381 -6.24 -8.22 14.71
N GLN A 382 -5.06 -8.75 15.07
CA GLN A 382 -4.38 -8.47 16.33
C GLN A 382 -3.51 -7.20 16.27
N LEU A 383 -3.63 -6.42 15.20
CA LEU A 383 -2.95 -5.13 15.01
C LEU A 383 -3.95 -3.98 14.94
N THR A 384 -3.51 -2.81 15.38
CA THR A 384 -4.20 -1.55 15.16
C THR A 384 -4.03 -1.07 13.71
N ALA A 385 -4.81 -0.07 13.29
CA ALA A 385 -4.60 0.62 12.01
C ALA A 385 -3.23 1.32 11.90
N SER A 386 -2.49 1.49 13.00
CA SER A 386 -1.10 1.97 12.99
C SER A 386 -0.06 0.85 12.88
N LEU A 387 -0.52 -0.40 12.70
CA LEU A 387 0.26 -1.63 12.70
C LEU A 387 0.94 -1.98 14.03
N GLU A 388 0.53 -1.34 15.13
CA GLU A 388 0.97 -1.70 16.50
C GLU A 388 0.16 -2.89 17.00
N SER A 389 0.79 -3.82 17.72
CA SER A 389 0.09 -4.97 18.30
C SER A 389 -0.87 -4.58 19.41
N HIS A 390 -2.04 -5.21 19.44
CA HIS A 390 -2.97 -5.16 20.57
C HIS A 390 -2.47 -5.93 21.81
N LEU A 391 -1.58 -6.92 21.63
CA LEU A 391 -1.10 -7.79 22.70
C LEU A 391 0.17 -7.27 23.36
N VAL A 392 1.08 -6.71 22.57
CA VAL A 392 2.40 -6.27 23.01
C VAL A 392 2.58 -4.82 22.60
N GLN A 393 2.63 -3.92 23.58
CA GLN A 393 2.81 -2.51 23.32
C GLN A 393 4.17 -2.27 22.64
N ARG A 394 4.19 -1.33 21.68
CA ARG A 394 5.38 -0.91 20.91
C ARG A 394 5.99 -1.96 19.99
N LEU A 395 5.30 -3.08 19.79
CA LEU A 395 5.66 -4.09 18.81
C LEU A 395 4.82 -3.88 17.54
N PHE A 396 5.47 -3.72 16.41
CA PHE A 396 4.83 -3.47 15.11
C PHE A 396 5.14 -4.60 14.14
N PHE A 397 4.19 -4.93 13.26
CA PHE A 397 4.39 -5.93 12.21
C PHE A 397 4.14 -5.35 10.83
N ALA A 398 5.01 -5.70 9.87
CA ALA A 398 4.84 -5.26 8.48
C ALA A 398 5.30 -6.29 7.46
N GLY A 399 4.55 -6.40 6.36
CA GLY A 399 4.87 -7.24 5.22
C GLY A 399 4.25 -8.63 5.30
N GLN A 400 5.01 -9.66 4.91
CA GLN A 400 4.47 -11.00 4.77
C GLN A 400 4.04 -11.64 6.10
N ILE A 401 4.59 -11.19 7.23
CA ILE A 401 4.16 -11.59 8.57
C ILE A 401 2.68 -11.26 8.84
N ASN A 402 2.12 -10.24 8.17
CA ASN A 402 0.70 -9.87 8.26
C ASN A 402 -0.17 -10.63 7.23
N GLY A 403 0.38 -11.64 6.55
CA GLY A 403 -0.34 -12.45 5.59
C GLY A 403 -0.50 -11.82 4.19
N THR A 404 0.28 -10.78 3.87
CA THR A 404 0.34 -10.21 2.51
C THR A 404 1.35 -10.92 1.63
N THR A 405 1.22 -10.77 0.31
CA THR A 405 2.27 -11.20 -0.65
C THR A 405 2.48 -10.17 -1.75
N GLY A 406 3.74 -9.74 -1.90
CA GLY A 406 4.13 -8.69 -2.84
C GLY A 406 5.10 -7.71 -2.19
N TYR A 407 5.98 -7.13 -3.01
CA TYR A 407 6.96 -6.17 -2.53
C TYR A 407 6.30 -4.84 -2.17
N GLU A 408 5.29 -4.44 -2.95
CA GLU A 408 4.59 -3.18 -2.82
C GLU A 408 3.70 -3.16 -1.58
N GLU A 409 2.95 -4.24 -1.33
CA GLU A 409 2.18 -4.41 -0.10
C GLU A 409 3.10 -4.40 1.13
N ALA A 410 4.27 -5.04 1.02
CA ALA A 410 5.24 -5.06 2.12
C ALA A 410 5.87 -3.68 2.37
N ALA A 411 6.29 -2.98 1.32
CA ALA A 411 6.82 -1.62 1.38
C ALA A 411 5.80 -0.64 1.98
N ALA A 412 4.54 -0.73 1.54
CA ALA A 412 3.40 0.05 2.03
C ALA A 412 3.16 -0.14 3.54
N GLN A 413 3.21 -1.36 4.04
CA GLN A 413 3.12 -1.61 5.48
C GLN A 413 4.37 -1.14 6.21
N GLY A 414 5.55 -1.37 5.62
CA GLY A 414 6.84 -1.01 6.18
C GLY A 414 6.94 0.48 6.50
N ILE A 415 6.60 1.33 5.52
CA ILE A 415 6.64 2.79 5.70
C ILE A 415 5.72 3.25 6.84
N ILE A 416 4.49 2.72 6.92
CA ILE A 416 3.53 3.06 7.99
C ILE A 416 4.01 2.56 9.35
N ALA A 417 4.52 1.33 9.45
CA ALA A 417 5.06 0.79 10.69
C ALA A 417 6.29 1.58 11.16
N GLY A 418 7.18 1.97 10.24
CA GLY A 418 8.36 2.80 10.54
C GLY A 418 8.00 4.18 11.07
N ILE A 419 7.08 4.87 10.39
CA ILE A 419 6.53 6.16 10.83
C ILE A 419 5.96 6.02 12.24
N ASN A 420 5.09 5.04 12.46
CA ASN A 420 4.39 4.89 13.74
C ASN A 420 5.28 4.42 14.89
N ALA A 421 6.28 3.57 14.62
CA ALA A 421 7.27 3.21 15.62
C ALA A 421 8.07 4.44 16.09
N CYS A 422 8.41 5.34 15.16
CA CYS A 422 9.07 6.62 15.46
C CYS A 422 8.15 7.58 16.23
N LEU A 423 6.90 7.75 15.81
CA LEU A 423 5.93 8.59 16.54
C LEU A 423 5.66 8.06 17.95
N ARG A 424 5.60 6.73 18.12
CA ARG A 424 5.38 6.07 19.41
C ARG A 424 6.50 6.36 20.40
N VAL A 425 7.77 6.35 19.97
CA VAL A 425 8.90 6.72 20.84
C VAL A 425 8.94 8.22 21.14
N GLN A 426 8.44 9.05 20.23
CA GLN A 426 8.32 10.50 20.42
C GLN A 426 7.09 10.91 21.25
N GLY A 427 6.22 9.96 21.63
CA GLY A 427 4.98 10.26 22.36
C GLY A 427 3.94 11.01 21.53
N LYS A 428 4.02 10.94 20.19
CA LYS A 428 3.10 11.59 19.26
C LYS A 428 1.92 10.66 18.89
N PRO A 429 0.78 11.22 18.43
CA PRO A 429 -0.31 10.43 17.88
C PRO A 429 0.14 9.58 16.68
N PRO A 430 -0.47 8.40 16.44
CA PRO A 430 -0.14 7.58 15.29
C PRO A 430 -0.61 8.24 13.99
N PHE A 431 0.20 8.09 12.95
CA PHE A 431 -0.15 8.42 11.57
C PHE A 431 -0.93 7.26 10.94
N VAL A 432 -2.19 7.53 10.60
CA VAL A 432 -3.10 6.57 9.95
C VAL A 432 -3.59 7.19 8.64
N VAL A 433 -3.54 6.39 7.58
CA VAL A 433 -4.12 6.73 6.27
C VAL A 433 -5.49 6.07 6.19
N SER A 434 -6.55 6.86 6.04
CA SER A 434 -7.89 6.30 5.85
C SER A 434 -7.97 5.57 4.51
N ARG A 435 -8.82 4.55 4.41
CA ARG A 435 -9.14 3.90 3.14
C ARG A 435 -9.75 4.87 2.10
N THR A 436 -10.29 6.00 2.56
CA THR A 436 -10.78 7.09 1.70
C THR A 436 -9.67 7.97 1.14
N GLU A 437 -8.44 7.82 1.64
CA GLU A 437 -7.31 8.67 1.30
C GLU A 437 -6.21 7.96 0.52
N GLY A 438 -6.14 6.62 0.55
CA GLY A 438 -5.14 5.88 -0.20
C GLY A 438 -5.31 4.36 -0.20
N TYR A 439 -4.67 3.72 -1.17
CA TYR A 439 -4.55 2.27 -1.29
C TYR A 439 -3.81 1.64 -0.10
N VAL A 440 -2.84 2.35 0.51
CA VAL A 440 -2.21 1.99 1.79
C VAL A 440 -3.27 1.86 2.89
N GLY A 441 -4.22 2.80 2.95
CA GLY A 441 -5.31 2.77 3.92
C GLY A 441 -6.26 1.59 3.68
N VAL A 442 -6.61 1.32 2.42
CA VAL A 442 -7.41 0.14 2.05
C VAL A 442 -6.69 -1.17 2.43
N LEU A 443 -5.40 -1.28 2.12
CA LEU A 443 -4.58 -2.45 2.45
C LEU A 443 -4.61 -2.73 3.95
N ILE A 444 -4.31 -1.72 4.77
CA ILE A 444 -4.22 -1.89 6.21
C ILE A 444 -5.60 -2.16 6.81
N ASP A 445 -6.63 -1.40 6.41
CA ASP A 445 -7.99 -1.59 6.92
C ASP A 445 -8.54 -2.98 6.60
N ASP A 446 -8.36 -3.48 5.36
CA ASP A 446 -8.79 -4.82 4.99
C ASP A 446 -8.07 -5.88 5.83
N LEU A 447 -6.75 -5.75 6.05
CA LEU A 447 -5.97 -6.68 6.87
C LEU A 447 -6.44 -6.66 8.33
N THR A 448 -6.53 -5.49 8.96
CA THR A 448 -6.85 -5.38 10.38
C THR A 448 -8.33 -5.63 10.68
N THR A 449 -9.21 -5.48 9.70
CA THR A 449 -10.66 -5.71 9.87
C THR A 449 -11.08 -7.13 9.48
N LEU A 450 -10.62 -7.61 8.31
CA LEU A 450 -11.09 -8.86 7.72
C LEU A 450 -10.16 -10.03 8.05
N GLY A 451 -8.92 -9.75 8.44
CA GLY A 451 -7.88 -10.78 8.53
C GLY A 451 -7.52 -11.30 7.14
N THR A 452 -6.83 -12.44 7.11
CA THR A 452 -6.62 -13.14 5.84
C THR A 452 -6.49 -14.66 6.03
N THR A 453 -7.07 -15.42 5.10
CA THR A 453 -7.00 -16.89 5.07
C THR A 453 -6.13 -17.41 3.91
N GLU A 454 -5.79 -16.53 2.98
CA GLU A 454 -4.85 -16.74 1.89
C GLU A 454 -3.93 -15.51 1.78
N PRO A 455 -2.84 -15.54 1.01
CA PRO A 455 -2.00 -14.36 0.90
C PRO A 455 -2.76 -13.18 0.28
N TYR A 456 -2.90 -12.08 1.02
CA TYR A 456 -3.62 -10.88 0.55
C TYR A 456 -2.86 -10.19 -0.59
N ARG A 457 -3.60 -9.69 -1.59
CA ARG A 457 -3.08 -9.01 -2.79
C ARG A 457 -3.97 -7.83 -3.17
N MET A 458 -3.37 -6.67 -3.45
CA MET A 458 -4.15 -5.44 -3.70
C MET A 458 -5.14 -5.50 -4.87
N PHE A 459 -4.85 -6.28 -5.91
CA PHE A 459 -5.75 -6.33 -7.07
C PHE A 459 -7.08 -7.05 -6.77
N THR A 460 -7.14 -7.78 -5.65
CA THR A 460 -8.37 -8.47 -5.19
C THR A 460 -9.24 -7.55 -4.33
N SER A 461 -8.68 -6.44 -3.87
CA SER A 461 -9.33 -5.49 -2.98
C SER A 461 -10.40 -4.69 -3.70
N ARG A 462 -11.49 -4.40 -2.99
CA ARG A 462 -12.49 -3.45 -3.44
C ARG A 462 -12.08 -2.07 -2.96
N VAL A 463 -11.57 -1.27 -3.88
CA VAL A 463 -11.36 0.16 -3.67
C VAL A 463 -12.59 0.88 -4.19
N GLU A 464 -13.32 1.56 -3.32
CA GLU A 464 -14.58 2.25 -3.63
C GLU A 464 -14.30 3.55 -4.38
N PHE A 465 -13.30 4.31 -3.94
CA PHE A 465 -13.00 5.66 -4.41
C PHE A 465 -11.90 5.70 -5.49
N ARG A 466 -11.93 4.77 -6.45
CA ARG A 466 -10.86 4.63 -7.47
C ARG A 466 -10.61 5.90 -8.30
N MET A 467 -11.63 6.75 -8.48
CA MET A 467 -11.50 7.99 -9.25
C MET A 467 -10.72 9.07 -8.47
N SER A 468 -10.82 9.05 -7.14
CA SER A 468 -10.07 9.94 -6.25
C SER A 468 -8.69 9.38 -5.89
N LEU A 469 -8.59 8.05 -5.73
CA LEU A 469 -7.38 7.35 -5.29
C LEU A 469 -6.54 6.89 -6.48
N ARG A 470 -5.94 7.85 -7.18
CA ARG A 470 -5.18 7.58 -8.41
C ARG A 470 -3.68 7.54 -8.15
N PRO A 471 -2.89 6.89 -9.01
CA PRO A 471 -1.43 6.91 -8.90
C PRO A 471 -0.85 8.30 -9.15
N ASP A 472 -1.47 9.10 -10.03
CA ASP A 472 -0.96 10.42 -10.43
C ASP A 472 -1.03 11.49 -9.34
N ASN A 473 -1.95 11.35 -8.37
CA ASN A 473 -2.24 12.37 -7.35
C ASN A 473 -1.86 11.94 -5.92
N ALA A 474 -1.07 10.87 -5.76
CA ALA A 474 -0.69 10.35 -4.44
C ALA A 474 0.10 11.35 -3.60
N ASP A 475 0.93 12.18 -4.22
CA ASP A 475 1.65 13.29 -3.59
C ASP A 475 0.70 14.34 -3.00
N ALA A 476 -0.31 14.76 -3.78
CA ALA A 476 -1.32 15.71 -3.33
C ALA A 476 -2.11 15.19 -2.12
N ARG A 477 -2.29 13.86 -2.02
CA ARG A 477 -3.01 13.21 -0.92
C ARG A 477 -2.15 13.02 0.33
N LEU A 478 -0.87 12.62 0.18
CA LEU A 478 -0.08 12.08 1.29
C LEU A 478 1.18 12.88 1.64
N THR A 479 1.78 13.61 0.71
CA THR A 479 3.09 14.27 0.96
C THR A 479 2.99 15.38 2.01
N HIS A 480 1.94 16.21 1.96
CA HIS A 480 1.72 17.26 2.94
C HIS A 480 1.57 16.68 4.35
N ARG A 481 0.71 15.67 4.52
CA ARG A 481 0.50 15.01 5.81
C ARG A 481 1.75 14.30 6.31
N GLY A 482 2.49 13.63 5.42
CA GLY A 482 3.76 13.00 5.73
C GLY A 482 4.82 13.97 6.24
N PHE A 483 4.78 15.24 5.79
CA PHE A 483 5.67 16.30 6.26
C PHE A 483 5.18 16.93 7.57
N GLU A 484 3.91 17.38 7.60
CA GLU A 484 3.35 18.18 8.71
C GLU A 484 2.94 17.33 9.92
N GLU A 485 2.28 16.19 9.70
CA GLU A 485 1.76 15.34 10.78
C GLU A 485 2.83 14.33 11.25
N ALA A 486 3.48 13.65 10.29
CA ALA A 486 4.38 12.54 10.58
C ALA A 486 5.86 12.92 10.67
N GLY A 487 6.30 14.01 10.01
CA GLY A 487 7.70 14.40 9.93
C GLY A 487 8.61 13.40 9.19
N CYS A 488 8.05 12.56 8.32
CA CYS A 488 8.77 11.50 7.60
C CYS A 488 9.16 11.86 6.16
N VAL A 489 8.62 12.97 5.64
CA VAL A 489 8.89 13.49 4.31
C VAL A 489 10.00 14.54 4.37
N SER A 490 10.94 14.48 3.45
CA SER A 490 12.01 15.47 3.31
C SER A 490 11.51 16.82 2.79
N GLN A 491 12.23 17.89 3.15
CA GLN A 491 11.97 19.26 2.70
C GLN A 491 11.89 19.35 1.17
N GLN A 492 12.84 18.73 0.45
CA GLN A 492 12.89 18.75 -1.01
C GLN A 492 11.60 18.20 -1.64
N ARG A 493 11.12 17.06 -1.15
CA ARG A 493 9.90 16.45 -1.67
C ARG A 493 8.66 17.29 -1.37
N TYR A 494 8.59 17.83 -0.16
CA TYR A 494 7.51 18.72 0.25
C TYR A 494 7.44 19.96 -0.65
N GLU A 495 8.57 20.62 -0.90
CA GLU A 495 8.65 21.80 -1.78
C GLU A 495 8.20 21.49 -3.21
N GLN A 496 8.59 20.35 -3.76
CA GLN A 496 8.15 19.94 -5.10
C GLN A 496 6.64 19.69 -5.15
N ALA A 497 6.07 19.05 -4.13
CA ALA A 497 4.63 18.83 -4.05
C ALA A 497 3.85 20.15 -3.93
N VAL A 498 4.34 21.09 -3.11
CA VAL A 498 3.77 22.44 -2.99
C VAL A 498 3.80 23.18 -4.33
N GLN A 499 4.95 23.14 -5.03
CA GLN A 499 5.09 23.77 -6.34
C GLN A 499 4.11 23.20 -7.36
N MET A 500 4.00 21.87 -7.44
CA MET A 500 3.09 21.19 -8.35
C MET A 500 1.63 21.51 -8.01
N ARG A 501 1.25 21.52 -6.73
CA ARG A 501 -0.09 21.90 -6.29
C ARG A 501 -0.45 23.33 -6.70
N ALA A 502 0.42 24.29 -6.41
CA ALA A 502 0.19 25.68 -6.77
C ALA A 502 0.06 25.87 -8.30
N ALA A 503 0.89 25.16 -9.07
CA ALA A 503 0.83 25.19 -10.53
C ALA A 503 -0.44 24.55 -11.10
N LEU A 504 -0.96 23.48 -10.46
CA LEU A 504 -2.24 22.89 -10.81
C LEU A 504 -3.40 23.85 -10.54
N GLU A 505 -3.41 24.49 -9.37
CA GLU A 505 -4.43 25.47 -9.00
C GLU A 505 -4.44 26.67 -9.98
N ASP A 506 -3.28 27.24 -10.30
CA ASP A 506 -3.13 28.32 -11.32
C ASP A 506 -3.54 27.85 -12.72
N GLY A 507 -3.10 26.65 -13.12
CA GLY A 507 -3.40 26.07 -14.43
C GLY A 507 -4.89 25.82 -14.63
N ILE A 508 -5.57 25.25 -13.63
CA ILE A 508 -7.03 25.04 -13.64
C ILE A 508 -7.76 26.37 -13.74
N ALA A 509 -7.39 27.36 -12.92
CA ALA A 509 -8.00 28.70 -12.96
C ALA A 509 -7.82 29.37 -14.33
N THR A 510 -6.62 29.26 -14.89
CA THR A 510 -6.28 29.76 -16.22
C THR A 510 -7.16 29.12 -17.30
N LEU A 511 -7.23 27.78 -17.34
CA LEU A 511 -8.04 27.05 -18.32
C LEU A 511 -9.54 27.32 -18.18
N LYS A 512 -10.05 27.52 -16.96
CA LYS A 512 -11.46 27.86 -16.71
C LYS A 512 -11.82 29.29 -17.12
N SER A 513 -10.87 30.22 -17.12
CA SER A 513 -11.09 31.61 -17.53
C SER A 513 -11.15 31.79 -19.06
N LEU A 514 -10.48 30.92 -19.82
CA LEU A 514 -10.50 30.92 -21.28
C LEU A 514 -11.79 30.31 -21.81
N GLN A 515 -12.82 31.13 -22.00
CA GLN A 515 -14.15 30.70 -22.44
C GLN A 515 -14.48 31.19 -23.84
N PHE A 516 -14.86 30.27 -24.72
CA PHE A 516 -15.32 30.58 -26.07
C PHE A 516 -16.62 29.86 -26.42
N SER A 517 -17.30 30.35 -27.47
CA SER A 517 -18.45 29.63 -28.03
C SER A 517 -18.02 28.28 -28.60
N VAL A 518 -18.96 27.33 -28.65
CA VAL A 518 -18.74 26.03 -29.30
C VAL A 518 -18.24 26.21 -30.74
N SER A 519 -18.84 27.14 -31.50
CA SER A 519 -18.43 27.44 -32.88
C SER A 519 -16.97 27.91 -32.99
N LYS A 520 -16.53 28.77 -32.06
CA LYS A 520 -15.15 29.25 -32.04
C LYS A 520 -14.19 28.13 -31.69
N TRP A 521 -14.52 27.28 -30.71
CA TRP A 521 -13.70 26.12 -30.39
C TRP A 521 -13.60 25.13 -31.57
N SER A 522 -14.70 24.80 -32.23
CA SER A 522 -14.68 23.92 -33.42
C SER A 522 -13.80 24.47 -34.55
N HIS A 523 -13.63 25.79 -34.63
CA HIS A 523 -12.71 26.41 -35.59
C HIS A 523 -11.25 26.40 -35.11
N LEU A 524 -11.02 26.64 -33.83
CA LEU A 524 -9.68 26.71 -33.24
C LEU A 524 -9.01 25.34 -33.07
N VAL A 525 -9.80 24.30 -32.78
CA VAL A 525 -9.34 22.92 -32.54
C VAL A 525 -10.20 21.93 -33.34
N PRO A 526 -10.15 21.97 -34.68
CA PRO A 526 -11.01 21.14 -35.54
C PRO A 526 -10.82 19.63 -35.34
N GLU A 527 -9.67 19.21 -34.80
CA GLU A 527 -9.38 17.82 -34.44
C GLU A 527 -10.18 17.30 -33.22
N VAL A 528 -10.78 18.18 -32.41
CA VAL A 528 -11.57 17.78 -31.24
C VAL A 528 -13.05 17.72 -31.62
N PRO A 529 -13.74 16.57 -31.48
CA PRO A 529 -15.13 16.40 -31.91
C PRO A 529 -16.11 17.02 -30.91
N ILE A 530 -16.16 18.36 -30.86
CA ILE A 530 -17.01 19.11 -29.93
C ILE A 530 -18.46 19.03 -30.40
N SER A 531 -19.34 18.50 -29.55
CA SER A 531 -20.78 18.42 -29.85
C SER A 531 -21.42 19.81 -29.91
N SER A 532 -22.16 20.09 -30.99
CA SER A 532 -22.94 21.33 -31.16
C SER A 532 -24.05 21.52 -30.11
N ASN A 533 -24.47 20.43 -29.46
CA ASN A 533 -25.55 20.44 -28.46
C ASN A 533 -25.05 20.74 -27.04
N ARG A 534 -23.75 20.95 -26.86
CA ARG A 534 -23.17 21.35 -25.56
C ARG A 534 -23.63 22.76 -25.19
N ARG A 535 -23.86 22.98 -23.89
CA ARG A 535 -24.10 24.31 -23.33
C ARG A 535 -22.88 25.20 -23.59
N SER A 536 -23.11 26.37 -24.17
CA SER A 536 -22.10 27.38 -24.48
C SER A 536 -22.19 28.54 -23.48
N PRO A 537 -21.08 29.23 -23.13
CA PRO A 537 -19.70 28.99 -23.57
C PRO A 537 -19.05 27.77 -22.90
N LEU A 538 -17.99 27.24 -23.53
CA LEU A 538 -17.13 26.20 -22.96
C LEU A 538 -15.76 26.80 -22.61
N SER A 539 -15.22 26.40 -21.46
CA SER A 539 -13.85 26.76 -21.08
C SER A 539 -12.82 25.84 -21.75
N ALA A 540 -11.56 26.26 -21.82
CA ALA A 540 -10.46 25.40 -22.27
C ALA A 540 -10.33 24.14 -21.39
N PHE A 541 -10.70 24.25 -20.10
CA PHE A 541 -10.79 23.11 -19.18
C PHE A 541 -11.87 22.10 -19.60
N ASP A 542 -13.02 22.57 -20.08
CA ASP A 542 -14.08 21.70 -20.62
C ASP A 542 -13.63 20.99 -21.91
N ILE A 543 -12.82 21.66 -22.73
CA ILE A 543 -12.25 21.07 -23.95
C ILE A 543 -11.23 19.97 -23.62
N LEU A 544 -10.44 20.10 -22.55
CA LEU A 544 -9.50 19.05 -22.13
C LEU A 544 -10.17 17.72 -21.75
N ARG A 545 -11.49 17.72 -21.52
CA ARG A 545 -12.23 16.49 -21.21
C ARG A 545 -12.36 15.55 -22.41
N TYR A 546 -12.19 16.06 -23.63
CA TYR A 546 -12.23 15.24 -24.83
C TYR A 546 -10.95 14.40 -24.94
N PRO A 547 -11.03 13.09 -25.24
CA PRO A 547 -9.86 12.22 -25.36
C PRO A 547 -8.79 12.75 -26.33
N GLU A 548 -9.24 13.36 -27.44
CA GLU A 548 -8.44 13.93 -28.52
C GLU A 548 -7.72 15.22 -28.12
N ALA A 549 -8.21 15.95 -27.11
CA ALA A 549 -7.61 17.20 -26.66
C ALA A 549 -6.38 16.96 -25.78
N ASN A 550 -5.37 17.82 -25.92
CA ASN A 550 -4.21 17.90 -25.01
C ASN A 550 -3.75 19.36 -24.88
N MET A 551 -2.75 19.60 -24.03
CA MET A 551 -2.28 20.96 -23.78
C MET A 551 -1.64 21.57 -25.03
N GLU A 552 -0.97 20.77 -25.85
CA GLU A 552 -0.32 21.20 -27.09
C GLU A 552 -1.35 21.71 -28.11
N ILE A 553 -2.47 21.01 -28.28
CA ILE A 553 -3.58 21.42 -29.13
C ILE A 553 -4.16 22.75 -28.66
N LEU A 554 -4.44 22.88 -27.36
CA LEU A 554 -4.99 24.11 -26.81
C LEU A 554 -4.01 25.28 -26.89
N ALA A 555 -2.72 25.06 -26.68
CA ALA A 555 -1.70 26.08 -26.79
C ALA A 555 -1.48 26.54 -28.24
N ARG A 556 -1.71 25.69 -29.26
CA ARG A 556 -1.73 26.15 -30.66
C ARG A 556 -2.92 27.08 -30.94
N ALA A 557 -4.08 26.75 -30.39
CA ALA A 557 -5.30 27.54 -30.53
C ALA A 557 -5.26 28.87 -29.77
N VAL A 558 -4.69 28.86 -28.56
CA VAL A 558 -4.61 29.99 -27.64
C VAL A 558 -3.22 30.05 -27.02
N PRO A 559 -2.21 30.61 -27.73
CA PRO A 559 -0.83 30.57 -27.29
C PRO A 559 -0.57 31.21 -25.92
N GLU A 560 -1.08 32.41 -25.69
CA GLU A 560 -1.02 33.04 -24.38
C GLU A 560 -2.38 32.93 -23.70
N PRO A 561 -2.47 32.41 -22.46
CA PRO A 561 -1.38 32.05 -21.52
C PRO A 561 -0.97 30.55 -21.51
N LEU A 562 -1.33 29.73 -22.52
CA LEU A 562 -1.21 28.27 -22.42
C LEU A 562 0.15 27.69 -22.80
N LYS A 563 0.98 28.42 -23.55
CA LYS A 563 2.30 27.95 -24.01
C LYS A 563 3.19 27.52 -22.84
N LYS A 564 3.21 28.29 -21.73
CA LYS A 564 3.98 27.95 -20.51
C LYS A 564 3.58 26.59 -19.92
N LEU A 565 2.33 26.16 -20.08
CA LEU A 565 1.85 24.88 -19.53
C LEU A 565 2.44 23.70 -20.30
N THR A 566 2.68 23.84 -21.60
CA THR A 566 3.28 22.79 -22.45
C THR A 566 4.74 22.49 -22.11
N GLU A 567 5.47 23.43 -21.49
CA GLU A 567 6.86 23.25 -21.09
C GLU A 567 7.00 22.32 -19.88
N TRP A 568 5.94 22.17 -19.09
CA TRP A 568 5.88 21.26 -17.96
C TRP A 568 4.94 20.09 -18.26
N ARG A 569 5.52 19.04 -18.83
CA ARG A 569 4.82 17.83 -19.30
C ARG A 569 3.96 17.18 -18.19
N GLU A 570 4.50 16.98 -17.00
CA GLU A 570 3.78 16.35 -15.90
C GLU A 570 2.59 17.18 -15.43
N LEU A 571 2.74 18.51 -15.38
CA LEU A 571 1.64 19.43 -15.08
C LEU A 571 0.55 19.36 -16.15
N SER A 572 0.94 19.40 -17.43
CA SER A 572 0.00 19.28 -18.56
C SER A 572 -0.79 17.97 -18.53
N GLU A 573 -0.12 16.85 -18.27
CA GLU A 573 -0.78 15.56 -18.13
C GLU A 573 -1.75 15.57 -16.94
N ARG A 574 -1.34 16.08 -15.77
CA ARG A 574 -2.22 16.18 -14.60
C ARG A 574 -3.42 17.09 -14.83
N LEU A 575 -3.25 18.24 -15.50
CA LEU A 575 -4.37 19.14 -15.84
C LEU A 575 -5.40 18.44 -16.72
N LYS A 576 -4.97 17.62 -17.69
CA LYS A 576 -5.86 16.79 -18.51
C LYS A 576 -6.61 15.76 -17.65
N ILE A 577 -5.92 15.12 -16.71
CA ILE A 577 -6.53 14.14 -15.80
C ILE A 577 -7.58 14.80 -14.89
N GLU A 578 -7.26 15.95 -14.28
CA GLU A 578 -8.19 16.70 -13.45
C GLU A 578 -9.43 17.14 -14.23
N ALA A 579 -9.26 17.59 -15.48
CA ALA A 579 -10.39 17.92 -16.34
C ALA A 579 -11.29 16.70 -16.59
N ALA A 580 -10.69 15.55 -16.93
CA ALA A 580 -11.42 14.33 -17.25
C ALA A 580 -12.22 13.77 -16.06
N TYR A 581 -11.73 13.93 -14.83
CA TYR A 581 -12.33 13.34 -13.63
C TYR A 581 -13.05 14.31 -12.70
N GLU A 582 -13.06 15.62 -12.98
CA GLU A 582 -13.65 16.64 -12.09
C GLU A 582 -15.04 16.25 -11.58
N TRP A 583 -15.95 15.84 -12.48
CA TRP A 583 -17.31 15.47 -12.10
C TRP A 583 -17.36 14.19 -11.24
N CYS A 584 -16.57 13.18 -11.60
CA CYS A 584 -16.51 11.93 -10.84
C CYS A 584 -15.99 12.17 -9.41
N VAL A 585 -14.94 12.97 -9.26
CA VAL A 585 -14.35 13.28 -7.95
C VAL A 585 -15.33 14.09 -7.10
N VAL A 586 -15.96 15.12 -7.67
CA VAL A 586 -16.97 15.92 -6.95
C VAL A 586 -18.16 15.06 -6.52
N SER A 587 -18.63 14.16 -7.39
CA SER A 587 -19.73 13.24 -7.06
C SER A 587 -19.36 12.26 -5.93
N GLN A 588 -18.10 11.84 -5.83
CA GLN A 588 -17.64 10.92 -4.77
C GLN A 588 -17.39 11.62 -3.43
N GLN A 589 -17.29 12.95 -3.39
CA GLN A 589 -16.90 13.66 -2.17
C GLN A 589 -17.90 13.46 -1.02
N GLN A 590 -19.20 13.44 -1.31
CA GLN A 590 -20.22 13.24 -0.29
C GLN A 590 -20.13 11.84 0.34
N GLU A 591 -19.94 10.81 -0.47
CA GLU A 591 -19.74 9.42 -0.03
C GLU A 591 -18.46 9.27 0.82
N ILE A 592 -17.37 9.95 0.42
CA ILE A 592 -16.12 9.98 1.19
C ILE A 592 -16.35 10.56 2.59
N GLU A 593 -17.10 11.66 2.71
CA GLU A 593 -17.36 12.26 4.03
C GLU A 593 -18.33 11.44 4.89
N GLU A 594 -19.22 10.66 4.28
CA GLU A 594 -20.03 9.68 5.01
C GLU A 594 -19.16 8.58 5.62
N VAL A 595 -18.29 7.96 4.81
CA VAL A 595 -17.37 6.93 5.29
C VAL A 595 -16.45 7.45 6.38
N ARG A 596 -15.91 8.67 6.22
CA ARG A 596 -15.06 9.30 7.24
C ARG A 596 -15.80 9.54 8.55
N ARG A 597 -17.07 9.96 8.50
CA ARG A 597 -17.90 10.10 9.70
C ARG A 597 -18.06 8.77 10.42
N ASP A 598 -18.28 7.69 9.70
CA ASP A 598 -18.43 6.36 10.28
C ASP A 598 -17.10 5.78 10.81
N GLU A 599 -15.97 6.10 10.18
CA GLU A 599 -14.63 5.76 10.67
C GLU A 599 -14.24 6.55 11.92
N ALA A 600 -14.71 7.80 12.06
CA ALA A 600 -14.48 8.59 13.27
C ALA A 600 -15.24 8.05 14.50
N LEU A 601 -16.29 7.25 14.29
CA LEU A 601 -17.08 6.65 15.35
C LEU A 601 -16.40 5.40 15.91
N ARG A 602 -15.51 5.62 16.88
CA ARG A 602 -14.80 4.56 17.59
C ARG A 602 -15.71 3.72 18.49
N LEU A 603 -15.42 2.43 18.51
CA LEU A 603 -15.95 1.45 19.44
C LEU A 603 -15.02 1.34 20.67
N PRO A 604 -15.56 1.12 21.88
CA PRO A 604 -14.73 0.77 23.04
C PRO A 604 -13.93 -0.51 22.78
N GLU A 605 -12.64 -0.52 23.13
CA GLU A 605 -11.75 -1.65 22.85
C GLU A 605 -12.10 -2.90 23.69
N ASP A 606 -12.65 -2.69 24.87
CA ASP A 606 -13.03 -3.70 25.87
C ASP A 606 -14.50 -4.11 25.79
N ILE A 607 -15.21 -3.71 24.72
CA ILE A 607 -16.61 -4.08 24.52
C ILE A 607 -16.79 -5.60 24.55
N ASP A 608 -17.70 -6.07 25.40
CA ASP A 608 -18.16 -7.45 25.41
C ASP A 608 -19.40 -7.58 24.51
N TYR A 609 -19.17 -7.95 23.25
CA TYR A 609 -20.23 -8.13 22.26
C TYR A 609 -21.27 -9.19 22.64
N PHE A 610 -21.01 -10.07 23.61
CA PHE A 610 -22.01 -11.01 24.11
C PHE A 610 -22.88 -10.41 25.22
N ALA A 611 -22.38 -9.41 25.95
CA ALA A 611 -23.10 -8.76 27.05
C ALA A 611 -23.83 -7.46 26.66
N ILE A 612 -23.55 -6.88 25.48
CA ILE A 612 -24.17 -5.59 25.11
C ILE A 612 -25.70 -5.67 24.94
N ASP A 613 -26.37 -4.63 25.42
CA ASP A 613 -27.81 -4.39 25.25
C ASP A 613 -28.11 -3.75 23.88
N ALA A 614 -27.84 -4.53 22.83
CA ALA A 614 -28.12 -4.19 21.45
C ALA A 614 -28.79 -5.38 20.75
N SER A 615 -29.82 -5.13 19.93
CA SER A 615 -30.49 -6.17 19.17
C SER A 615 -29.58 -6.67 18.02
N LEU A 616 -28.76 -7.67 18.33
CA LEU A 616 -27.79 -8.31 17.43
C LEU A 616 -27.98 -9.82 17.50
N SER A 617 -27.93 -10.48 16.34
CA SER A 617 -27.96 -11.95 16.28
C SER A 617 -26.70 -12.56 16.89
N ALA A 618 -26.78 -13.82 17.33
CA ALA A 618 -25.63 -14.56 17.86
C ALA A 618 -24.46 -14.60 16.86
N GLU A 619 -24.74 -14.85 15.58
CA GLU A 619 -23.74 -14.86 14.51
C GLU A 619 -23.03 -13.50 14.38
N VAL A 620 -23.76 -12.38 14.45
CA VAL A 620 -23.15 -11.05 14.39
C VAL A 620 -22.29 -10.80 15.63
N ARG A 621 -22.74 -11.20 16.82
CA ARG A 621 -21.96 -11.07 18.05
C ARG A 621 -20.65 -11.86 17.99
N GLU A 622 -20.69 -13.09 17.49
CA GLU A 622 -19.50 -13.93 17.27
C GLU A 622 -18.53 -13.28 16.29
N LYS A 623 -19.04 -12.77 15.17
CA LYS A 623 -18.22 -12.09 14.15
C LYS A 623 -17.55 -10.84 14.71
N LEU A 624 -18.29 -9.97 15.37
CA LEU A 624 -17.76 -8.77 16.02
C LEU A 624 -16.72 -9.10 17.09
N ASN A 625 -16.97 -10.14 17.90
CA ASN A 625 -16.04 -10.59 18.91
C ASN A 625 -14.75 -11.18 18.30
N SER A 626 -14.85 -11.86 17.16
CA SER A 626 -13.69 -12.41 16.45
C SER A 626 -12.90 -11.35 15.70
N SER A 627 -13.55 -10.36 15.10
CA SER A 627 -12.89 -9.35 14.27
C SER A 627 -12.46 -8.11 15.05
N ARG A 628 -13.00 -7.88 16.25
CA ARG A 628 -12.70 -6.74 17.15
C ARG A 628 -12.56 -5.40 16.40
N PRO A 629 -13.59 -4.98 15.65
CA PRO A 629 -13.51 -3.78 14.82
C PRO A 629 -13.35 -2.52 15.68
N GLN A 630 -12.48 -1.60 15.25
CA GLN A 630 -12.19 -0.37 16.00
C GLN A 630 -13.24 0.73 15.79
N THR A 631 -14.01 0.68 14.72
CA THR A 631 -14.93 1.75 14.29
C THR A 631 -16.23 1.17 13.74
N ILE A 632 -17.28 1.98 13.73
CA ILE A 632 -18.55 1.63 13.07
C ILE A 632 -18.34 1.43 11.56
N GLY A 633 -17.48 2.24 10.94
CA GLY A 633 -17.08 2.05 9.54
C GLY A 633 -16.56 0.64 9.27
N ALA A 634 -15.65 0.13 10.12
CA ALA A 634 -15.08 -1.21 9.99
C ALA A 634 -16.15 -2.31 10.15
N VAL A 635 -17.15 -2.11 11.03
CA VAL A 635 -18.25 -3.06 11.24
C VAL A 635 -19.03 -3.33 9.95
N SER A 636 -19.28 -2.29 9.16
CA SER A 636 -20.05 -2.39 7.91
C SER A 636 -19.40 -3.30 6.85
N ARG A 637 -18.10 -3.55 6.97
CA ARG A 637 -17.30 -4.33 6.03
C ARG A 637 -17.20 -5.81 6.40
N ILE A 638 -17.58 -6.18 7.63
CA ILE A 638 -17.49 -7.56 8.09
C ILE A 638 -18.55 -8.42 7.37
N PRO A 639 -18.15 -9.49 6.66
CA PRO A 639 -19.09 -10.32 5.92
C PRO A 639 -20.21 -10.89 6.80
N GLY A 640 -21.45 -10.63 6.42
CA GLY A 640 -22.66 -11.09 7.10
C GLY A 640 -23.11 -10.24 8.29
N VAL A 641 -22.46 -9.09 8.54
CA VAL A 641 -23.08 -8.05 9.37
C VAL A 641 -24.15 -7.31 8.55
N THR A 642 -25.34 -7.16 9.12
CA THR A 642 -26.48 -6.54 8.43
C THR A 642 -26.56 -5.02 8.70
N PRO A 643 -27.17 -4.22 7.81
CA PRO A 643 -27.40 -2.80 8.07
C PRO A 643 -28.15 -2.52 9.38
N ALA A 644 -29.12 -3.38 9.73
CA ALA A 644 -29.84 -3.28 11.00
C ALA A 644 -28.91 -3.46 12.21
N ALA A 645 -27.97 -4.41 12.15
CA ALA A 645 -26.99 -4.61 13.21
C ALA A 645 -26.07 -3.38 13.39
N ILE A 646 -25.66 -2.74 12.30
CA ILE A 646 -24.84 -1.52 12.33
C ILE A 646 -25.60 -0.39 13.04
N ILE A 647 -26.87 -0.18 12.66
CA ILE A 647 -27.72 0.88 13.27
C ILE A 647 -27.93 0.61 14.77
N ASN A 648 -28.19 -0.65 15.14
CA ASN A 648 -28.39 -1.03 16.54
C ASN A 648 -27.11 -0.82 17.37
N LEU A 649 -25.96 -1.19 16.82
CA LEU A 649 -24.66 -0.96 17.46
C LEU A 649 -24.34 0.54 17.57
N LEU A 650 -24.61 1.31 16.51
CA LEU A 650 -24.44 2.77 16.50
C LEU A 650 -25.30 3.44 17.57
N ARG A 651 -26.55 3.01 17.73
CA ARG A 651 -27.46 3.51 18.76
C ARG A 651 -26.93 3.22 20.16
N PHE A 652 -26.45 1.99 20.39
CA PHE A 652 -25.82 1.59 21.64
C PHE A 652 -24.62 2.49 21.98
N VAL A 653 -23.69 2.69 21.04
CA VAL A 653 -22.49 3.52 21.23
C VAL A 653 -22.85 4.98 21.52
N LYS A 654 -23.84 5.54 20.82
CA LYS A 654 -24.32 6.91 21.09
C LYS A 654 -24.97 7.02 22.47
N ALA A 655 -25.75 6.02 22.88
CA ALA A 655 -26.38 6.00 24.21
C ALA A 655 -25.35 5.89 25.34
N GLU A 656 -24.32 5.05 25.19
CA GLU A 656 -23.22 4.94 26.16
C GLU A 656 -22.40 6.22 26.25
N LYS A 657 -22.10 6.88 25.12
CA LYS A 657 -21.45 8.21 25.12
C LYS A 657 -22.28 9.25 25.86
N LEU A 658 -23.61 9.22 25.73
CA LEU A 658 -24.51 10.13 26.45
C LEU A 658 -24.59 9.82 27.95
N LYS A 659 -24.44 8.56 28.38
CA LYS A 659 -24.35 8.18 29.80
C LYS A 659 -23.00 8.55 30.43
N ALA A 660 -21.91 8.54 29.66
CA ALA A 660 -20.57 8.88 30.13
C ALA A 660 -20.36 10.39 30.40
N PHE A 661 -21.29 11.26 30.00
CA PHE A 661 -21.34 12.68 30.40
C PHE A 661 -22.41 12.86 31.49
N PRO A 662 -22.06 12.99 32.78
CA PRO A 662 -23.04 13.37 33.79
C PRO A 662 -23.46 14.82 33.55
N GLN A 663 -24.77 15.08 33.50
CA GLN A 663 -25.32 16.42 33.68
C GLN A 663 -24.92 16.92 35.08
N THR A 664 -23.80 17.66 35.17
CA THR A 664 -23.50 18.49 36.34
C THR A 664 -24.43 19.68 36.31
N GLY A 665 -25.47 19.67 37.15
CA GLY A 665 -26.30 20.85 37.37
C GLY A 665 -27.74 20.58 37.81
N LYS A 666 -27.99 19.71 38.80
CA LYS A 666 -29.20 19.85 39.62
C LYS A 666 -29.04 21.06 40.53
N CYS A 667 -29.56 22.22 40.12
CA CYS A 667 -29.89 23.29 41.05
C CYS A 667 -31.37 23.14 41.43
N LEU A 668 -31.62 22.88 42.72
CA LEU A 668 -32.95 22.95 43.32
C LEU A 668 -33.44 24.40 43.28
N PRO A 669 -34.66 24.74 42.82
CA PRO A 669 -35.21 26.05 43.06
C PRO A 669 -35.96 26.03 44.40
N GLY A 670 -35.45 26.84 45.34
CA GLY A 670 -36.18 27.26 46.53
C GLY A 670 -37.42 28.08 46.17
N LYS A 671 -38.45 27.92 47.00
CA LYS A 671 -39.73 28.67 46.94
C LYS A 671 -39.48 30.17 47.12
N MET A 672 -40.07 31.01 46.25
CA MET A 672 -40.79 32.22 46.66
C MET A 672 -41.61 32.84 45.50
N HIS A 673 -42.92 32.92 45.74
CA HIS A 673 -43.99 33.84 45.29
C HIS A 673 -44.16 34.34 43.82
N SER A 674 -45.31 33.90 43.27
CA SER A 674 -46.35 34.58 42.47
C SER A 674 -46.08 35.95 41.82
N GLU A 675 -46.34 36.05 40.50
CA GLU A 675 -47.53 36.71 39.94
C GLU A 675 -47.71 36.43 38.42
N LYS A 676 -48.94 36.65 37.95
CA LYS A 676 -49.58 36.22 36.69
C LYS A 676 -49.05 36.91 35.42
N ALA A 677 -49.13 36.23 34.27
CA ALA A 677 -49.97 36.62 33.12
C ALA A 677 -49.84 35.68 31.90
N THR A 678 -51.01 35.19 31.48
CA THR A 678 -51.47 34.63 30.19
C THR A 678 -50.76 35.05 28.90
N SER A 679 -50.50 34.08 28.00
CA SER A 679 -51.25 33.94 26.72
C SER A 679 -50.83 32.67 25.96
N GLN A 680 -51.85 31.94 25.47
CA GLN A 680 -51.78 30.76 24.61
C GLN A 680 -51.85 31.20 23.15
N THR A 681 -51.12 30.54 22.24
CA THR A 681 -51.69 29.73 21.14
C THR A 681 -50.58 29.08 20.28
N PRO A 682 -50.78 27.85 19.77
CA PRO A 682 -49.80 27.10 18.97
C PRO A 682 -50.10 27.19 17.46
N ILE A 683 -49.08 26.96 16.61
CA ILE A 683 -49.26 26.69 15.18
C ILE A 683 -48.75 25.28 14.88
N SER A 684 -49.68 24.45 14.44
CA SER A 684 -49.52 23.13 13.83
C SER A 684 -49.22 23.27 12.34
N ALA A 685 -48.39 22.37 11.80
CA ALA A 685 -48.43 22.00 10.38
C ALA A 685 -47.86 20.58 10.20
N GLU A 686 -48.78 19.66 9.89
CA GLU A 686 -48.52 18.33 9.34
C GLU A 686 -47.99 18.47 7.90
N ILE A 687 -47.06 17.60 7.49
CA ILE A 687 -46.81 17.29 6.07
C ILE A 687 -46.75 15.77 5.91
N SER A 688 -47.53 15.32 4.94
CA SER A 688 -47.96 13.97 4.60
C SER A 688 -46.92 13.11 3.88
N GLU A 689 -47.07 11.80 4.07
CA GLU A 689 -46.45 10.72 3.30
C GLU A 689 -47.03 10.64 1.88
N GLU A 690 -46.30 11.12 0.87
CA GLU A 690 -46.46 10.69 -0.53
C GLU A 690 -45.30 11.30 -1.35
N GLU A 691 -44.23 10.52 -1.58
CA GLU A 691 -43.28 10.62 -2.72
C GLU A 691 -42.00 9.77 -2.45
N LEU A 692 -42.18 8.46 -2.27
CA LEU A 692 -41.07 7.49 -2.29
C LEU A 692 -41.36 6.44 -3.36
N GLY A 693 -41.16 6.82 -4.62
CA GLY A 693 -41.44 5.93 -5.74
C GLY A 693 -40.98 6.46 -7.09
N SER A 694 -39.67 6.55 -7.32
CA SER A 694 -39.00 6.11 -8.57
C SER A 694 -37.60 6.71 -8.71
N ALA A 695 -36.56 5.88 -8.59
CA ALA A 695 -35.26 6.10 -9.21
C ALA A 695 -34.36 4.85 -9.03
N PHE A 696 -34.76 3.73 -9.63
CA PHE A 696 -33.82 2.64 -9.95
C PHE A 696 -33.76 2.53 -11.48
N VAL A 697 -32.90 3.34 -12.09
CA VAL A 697 -32.54 3.19 -13.51
C VAL A 697 -31.18 2.50 -13.57
N LYS A 698 -31.20 1.32 -14.21
CA LYS A 698 -30.08 0.45 -14.52
C LYS A 698 -28.99 1.19 -15.30
N THR A 699 -27.74 1.05 -14.88
CA THR A 699 -26.55 1.37 -15.69
C THR A 699 -25.97 0.05 -16.24
N PRO A 700 -25.71 -0.08 -17.56
CA PRO A 700 -25.14 -1.30 -18.13
C PRO A 700 -23.61 -1.38 -17.95
N LEU A 701 -23.15 -2.63 -17.90
CA LEU A 701 -21.80 -3.17 -17.68
C LEU A 701 -20.66 -2.57 -18.50
#